data_AF-I0YKF1-F1
#
_entry.id   AF-I0YKF1-F1
#
_cell.length_a   1.000
_cell.length_b   1.000
_cell.length_c   1.000
_cell.angle_alpha   90.00
_cell.angle_beta   90.00
_cell.angle_gamma   90.00
#
_symmetry.space_group_name_H-M   'P 1'
#
loop_
_entity.id
_entity.type
_entity.pdbx_description
1 polymer ?
#
loop_
_entity_poly.entity_id
_entity_poly.type
_entity_poly.pdbx_seq_one_letter_code
_entity_poly.pdbx_strand_id
1 'polypeptide(L)'
;MANDLLDAADAAGAPGMALIYVWLRLSTMKQLDWHRGSSYQSKDIAHVQKTIAQRMADKARTGSGPLARQFARMALAGLPRGGGDGDAIRMGILNVMRDNGIREGHRPGIEDHFLEQWHQKLHTNTTPADIAICESYIDFLHSGDGGHFWHSLWERGGLSREALATMDHPITATPMHLPHLIGPMQHYLWILKTTHSGADLDTSLEMAKGALDGGLQWTLYDILNNRNEWWVPGKIVEAREQLQWVWKAPSSRDVLLLDIALDNYLRTLLERTDKGSLGGDDLCELIALSLRNAVIAIDSEDLRQCRDLWDKVREGERWSKGWAMRAHAAAQRLELSLGAYADSLYSLTQPLAEKFGAACGIEAAYIANFGEEVVRGQPIFVLSQLLKFLEPMLRTTAEMASWQVVSQAEASGRVLVLPDLVEVQGKLFEEPTIIIASHVGGMEDIPENVTAVLTASTTDVLSHVAIRARSQKTPALPPLTIPKPKATTKWALQEADFGPGLVGGKSANLAKLRGKVADGVSVPASVALPFGAFERTLKDPSNAAYADAIEGLQKDLAKAGEGVPAALAQLRQLVATGLTAPAALVDEAAAAAEAAGLVWASKWSERAWLSRRARGVKDSDLYMAVLLQQVVPAEYAFVLHTANPVTGALGEVFGEVVVGMGEALVGNHPGRALSFRAEAGQQPQVLSLPSKRLGFFAPAGGALIARSDSNGEDLEAFAGAGLYDSIPLPPLNESTVDYGSSGLFWEGEHLQGMLQELTEVGRSIETAFGGAPQDIEGVWVDGKITVVQSRAQVL
;
A
#
# COMPACT_ATOMS: atom_id res chain seq x y z
N MET A 1 3.67 32.26 15.45
CA MET A 1 2.45 31.43 15.27
C MET A 1 2.53 30.54 14.03
N ALA A 2 2.50 31.05 12.80
CA ALA A 2 2.52 30.18 11.60
C ALA A 2 3.76 29.26 11.55
N ASN A 3 4.94 29.80 11.87
CA ASN A 3 6.16 29.00 11.95
C ASN A 3 6.09 27.92 13.05
N ASP A 4 5.57 28.27 14.23
CA ASP A 4 5.45 27.34 15.36
C ASP A 4 4.47 26.19 15.04
N LEU A 5 3.36 26.49 14.34
CA LEU A 5 2.41 25.49 13.87
C LEU A 5 3.03 24.54 12.83
N LEU A 6 3.84 25.07 11.90
CA LEU A 6 4.54 24.24 10.92
C LEU A 6 5.60 23.35 11.56
N ASP A 7 6.33 23.85 12.56
CA ASP A 7 7.30 23.04 13.29
C ASP A 7 6.64 21.97 14.16
N ALA A 8 5.51 22.29 14.79
CA ALA A 8 4.70 21.31 15.51
C ALA A 8 4.11 20.24 14.58
N ALA A 9 3.63 20.63 13.40
CA ALA A 9 3.10 19.71 12.40
C ALA A 9 4.17 18.74 11.86
N ASP A 10 5.37 19.24 11.58
CA ASP A 10 6.50 18.42 11.13
C ASP A 10 7.00 17.48 12.25
N ALA A 11 7.04 17.96 13.50
CA ALA A 11 7.35 17.13 14.66
C ALA A 11 6.32 16.01 14.89
N ALA A 12 5.05 16.22 14.50
CA ALA A 12 4.01 15.20 14.50
C ALA A 12 4.07 14.25 13.30
N GLY A 13 5.04 14.41 12.39
CA GLY A 13 5.26 13.52 11.25
C GLY A 13 4.26 13.68 10.12
N ALA A 14 4.03 12.59 9.39
CA ALA A 14 3.12 12.58 8.24
C ALA A 14 1.69 13.02 8.58
N PRO A 15 1.06 12.60 9.70
CA PRO A 15 -0.28 13.08 10.07
C PRO A 15 -0.35 14.60 10.29
N GLY A 16 0.67 15.19 10.91
CA GLY A 16 0.72 16.63 11.16
C GLY A 16 0.88 17.43 9.85
N MET A 17 1.79 17.00 8.97
CA MET A 17 1.96 17.65 7.67
C MET A 17 0.77 17.43 6.72
N ALA A 18 0.10 16.27 6.80
CA ALA A 18 -1.16 16.02 6.08
C ALA A 18 -2.25 17.02 6.49
N LEU A 19 -2.36 17.32 7.79
CA LEU A 19 -3.31 18.32 8.30
C LEU A 19 -3.05 19.70 7.71
N ILE A 20 -1.79 20.14 7.66
CA ILE A 20 -1.43 21.42 7.06
C ILE A 20 -1.74 21.44 5.56
N TYR A 21 -1.43 20.35 4.84
CA TYR A 21 -1.75 20.21 3.43
C TYR A 21 -3.27 20.30 3.17
N VAL A 22 -4.08 19.54 3.91
CA VAL A 22 -5.55 19.53 3.77
C VAL A 22 -6.12 20.93 4.04
N TRP A 23 -5.67 21.57 5.12
CA TRP A 23 -6.06 22.94 5.46
C TRP A 23 -5.73 23.93 4.34
N LEU A 24 -4.49 23.92 3.84
CA LEU A 24 -4.06 24.80 2.76
C LEU A 24 -4.83 24.54 1.46
N ARG A 25 -5.05 23.28 1.10
CA ARG A 25 -5.81 22.92 -0.11
C ARG A 25 -7.26 23.40 -0.02
N LEU A 26 -7.96 23.17 1.10
CA LEU A 26 -9.32 23.69 1.33
C LEU A 26 -9.34 25.23 1.32
N SER A 27 -8.30 25.88 1.87
CA SER A 27 -8.15 27.33 1.81
C SER A 27 -7.99 27.84 0.38
N THR A 28 -7.15 27.18 -0.44
CA THR A 28 -6.94 27.55 -1.85
C THR A 28 -8.21 27.33 -2.68
N MET A 29 -9.00 26.30 -2.37
CA MET A 29 -10.33 26.08 -2.95
C MET A 29 -11.43 27.01 -2.42
N LYS A 30 -11.07 27.97 -1.56
CA LYS A 30 -11.97 28.94 -0.91
C LYS A 30 -13.11 28.29 -0.12
N GLN A 31 -12.89 27.09 0.40
CA GLN A 31 -13.84 26.38 1.24
C GLN A 31 -13.74 26.78 2.72
N LEU A 32 -12.77 27.62 3.07
CA LEU A 32 -12.58 28.12 4.44
C LEU A 32 -12.79 29.64 4.49
N ASP A 33 -13.67 30.06 5.39
CA ASP A 33 -14.12 31.46 5.52
C ASP A 33 -13.25 32.34 6.44
N TRP A 34 -12.06 31.88 6.82
CA TRP A 34 -11.19 32.58 7.79
C TRP A 34 -10.75 33.98 7.34
N HIS A 35 -10.81 34.29 6.04
CA HIS A 35 -10.45 35.59 5.49
C HIS A 35 -11.61 36.61 5.52
N ARG A 36 -12.87 36.16 5.72
CA ARG A 36 -14.03 37.06 5.74
C ARG A 36 -13.99 37.98 6.97
N GLY A 37 -14.14 39.28 6.74
CA GLY A 37 -14.14 40.29 7.81
C GLY A 37 -12.76 40.66 8.36
N SER A 38 -11.67 40.14 7.79
CA SER A 38 -10.30 40.50 8.16
C SER A 38 -9.77 41.61 7.23
N SER A 39 -9.34 42.74 7.79
CA SER A 39 -8.63 43.78 7.03
C SER A 39 -7.12 43.56 7.14
N TYR A 40 -6.47 43.14 6.05
CA TYR A 40 -5.02 43.01 5.96
C TYR A 40 -4.48 43.80 4.75
N GLN A 41 -3.22 44.25 4.82
CA GLN A 41 -2.58 44.91 3.68
C GLN A 41 -2.01 43.84 2.72
N SER A 42 -2.13 44.06 1.41
CA SER A 42 -1.68 43.10 0.38
C SER A 42 -0.20 42.73 0.52
N LYS A 43 0.65 43.69 0.92
CA LYS A 43 2.08 43.45 1.19
C LYS A 43 2.35 42.50 2.36
N ASP A 44 1.49 42.50 3.38
CA ASP A 44 1.67 41.66 4.58
C ASP A 44 1.35 40.20 4.22
N ILE A 45 0.30 39.98 3.43
CA ILE A 45 -0.02 38.66 2.89
C ILE A 45 1.07 38.15 1.94
N ALA A 46 1.57 39.00 1.04
CA ALA A 46 2.64 38.61 0.13
C ALA A 46 3.91 38.17 0.89
N HIS A 47 4.23 38.85 2.00
CA HIS A 47 5.33 38.48 2.89
C HIS A 47 5.09 37.16 3.63
N VAL A 48 3.87 36.96 4.17
CA VAL A 48 3.48 35.70 4.84
C VAL A 48 3.51 34.53 3.87
N GLN A 49 2.94 34.68 2.67
CA GLN A 49 2.96 33.67 1.61
C GLN A 49 4.40 33.31 1.21
N LYS A 50 5.27 34.31 1.01
CA LYS A 50 6.69 34.08 0.73
C LYS A 50 7.35 33.25 1.83
N THR A 51 7.07 33.58 3.09
CA THR A 51 7.63 32.90 4.26
C THR A 51 7.12 31.46 4.35
N ILE A 52 5.82 31.23 4.21
CA ILE A 52 5.23 29.89 4.25
C ILE A 52 5.75 29.04 3.08
N ALA A 53 5.79 29.59 1.86
CA ALA A 53 6.31 28.88 0.69
C ALA A 53 7.78 28.49 0.86
N GLN A 54 8.62 29.38 1.41
CA GLN A 54 10.01 29.07 1.73
C GLN A 54 10.12 27.96 2.76
N ARG A 55 9.32 28.02 3.83
CA ARG A 55 9.29 27.00 4.89
C ARG A 55 8.81 25.65 4.37
N MET A 56 7.80 25.64 3.49
CA MET A 56 7.34 24.40 2.84
C MET A 56 8.42 23.79 1.97
N ALA A 57 9.18 24.59 1.22
CA ALA A 57 10.33 24.09 0.47
C ALA A 57 11.39 23.48 1.40
N ASP A 58 11.67 24.12 2.54
CA ASP A 58 12.59 23.56 3.54
C ASP A 58 12.08 22.24 4.14
N LYS A 59 10.78 22.15 4.46
CA LYS A 59 10.16 20.91 4.98
C LYS A 59 10.08 19.81 3.93
N ALA A 60 9.86 20.14 2.66
CA ALA A 60 9.90 19.17 1.56
C ALA A 60 11.29 18.52 1.42
N ARG A 61 12.34 19.20 1.87
CA ARG A 61 13.72 18.71 1.87
C ARG A 61 14.10 18.00 3.17
N THR A 62 13.73 18.58 4.32
CA THR A 62 14.30 18.22 5.64
C THR A 62 13.30 17.60 6.61
N GLY A 63 12.02 17.48 6.23
CA GLY A 63 10.96 17.00 7.10
C GLY A 63 11.22 15.59 7.66
N SER A 64 10.57 15.32 8.80
CA SER A 64 10.82 14.17 9.69
C SER A 64 10.70 12.78 9.05
N GLY A 65 10.01 12.65 7.91
CA GLY A 65 9.89 11.40 7.16
C GLY A 65 9.45 11.61 5.71
N PRO A 66 9.50 10.55 4.87
CA PRO A 66 9.14 10.63 3.46
C PRO A 66 7.78 11.25 3.15
N LEU A 67 6.71 10.76 3.82
CA LEU A 67 5.36 11.28 3.59
C LEU A 67 5.20 12.71 4.12
N ALA A 68 5.88 13.10 5.20
CA ALA A 68 5.88 14.47 5.69
C ALA A 68 6.51 15.43 4.66
N ARG A 69 7.64 15.03 4.06
CA ARG A 69 8.29 15.75 2.95
C ARG A 69 7.36 15.84 1.73
N GLN A 70 6.65 14.76 1.41
CA GLN A 70 5.70 14.73 0.31
C GLN A 70 4.53 15.70 0.52
N PHE A 71 3.92 15.72 1.70
CA PHE A 71 2.85 16.68 1.99
C PHE A 71 3.33 18.13 1.94
N ALA A 72 4.57 18.41 2.38
CA ALA A 72 5.15 19.74 2.23
C ALA A 72 5.32 20.14 0.76
N ARG A 73 5.80 19.21 -0.08
CA ARG A 73 5.94 19.41 -1.54
C ARG A 73 4.58 19.66 -2.20
N MET A 74 3.57 18.86 -1.85
CA MET A 74 2.20 19.03 -2.36
C MET A 74 1.55 20.32 -1.88
N ALA A 75 1.76 20.70 -0.63
CA ALA A 75 1.29 21.98 -0.09
C ALA A 75 1.92 23.16 -0.85
N LEU A 76 3.23 23.10 -1.12
CA LEU A 76 3.93 24.11 -1.90
C LEU A 76 3.34 24.28 -3.31
N ALA A 77 2.91 23.19 -3.96
CA ALA A 77 2.30 23.24 -5.29
C ALA A 77 0.99 24.07 -5.32
N GLY A 78 0.25 24.10 -4.21
CA GLY A 78 -0.99 24.86 -4.06
C GLY A 78 -0.83 26.26 -3.46
N LEU A 79 0.39 26.66 -3.10
CA LEU A 79 0.68 27.97 -2.55
C LEU A 79 1.13 28.94 -3.65
N PRO A 80 0.76 30.23 -3.58
CA PRO A 80 1.41 31.25 -4.38
C PRO A 80 2.92 31.26 -4.11
N ARG A 81 3.73 31.58 -5.12
CA ARG A 81 5.19 31.69 -4.96
C ARG A 81 5.56 32.63 -3.81
N GLY A 82 4.81 33.73 -3.66
CA GLY A 82 5.06 34.78 -2.68
C GLY A 82 6.27 35.64 -3.02
N GLY A 83 6.18 36.94 -2.71
CA GLY A 83 7.15 37.95 -3.16
C GLY A 83 6.83 38.58 -4.52
N GLY A 84 5.66 38.27 -5.10
CA GLY A 84 5.04 39.10 -6.14
C GLY A 84 4.52 40.40 -5.51
N ASP A 85 4.59 41.48 -6.28
CA ASP A 85 4.08 42.78 -5.84
C ASP A 85 2.59 42.86 -6.19
N GLY A 86 1.72 42.73 -5.18
CA GLY A 86 0.28 42.91 -5.37
C GLY A 86 -0.07 44.29 -5.94
N ASP A 87 0.76 45.31 -5.66
CA ASP A 87 0.63 46.62 -6.29
C ASP A 87 1.05 46.56 -7.76
N ALA A 88 1.93 45.65 -8.19
CA ALA A 88 2.27 45.47 -9.60
C ALA A 88 1.11 44.89 -10.44
N ILE A 89 0.18 44.13 -9.86
CA ILE A 89 -1.06 43.76 -10.58
C ILE A 89 -1.89 45.03 -10.83
N ARG A 90 -2.17 45.77 -9.76
CA ARG A 90 -2.96 47.00 -9.80
C ARG A 90 -2.36 48.04 -10.74
N MET A 91 -1.07 48.30 -10.60
CA MET A 91 -0.31 49.25 -11.41
C MET A 91 -0.05 48.72 -12.81
N GLY A 92 0.07 47.40 -12.99
CA GLY A 92 0.30 46.75 -14.28
C GLY A 92 -0.84 46.99 -15.25
N ILE A 93 -2.08 46.68 -14.86
CA ILE A 93 -3.24 46.94 -15.72
C ILE A 93 -3.40 48.45 -15.98
N LEU A 94 -3.10 49.28 -14.98
CA LEU A 94 -3.18 50.72 -15.08
C LEU A 94 -2.16 51.29 -16.07
N ASN A 95 -0.93 50.76 -16.06
CA ASN A 95 0.11 51.12 -17.02
C ASN A 95 -0.29 50.64 -18.42
N VAL A 96 -0.83 49.44 -18.57
CA VAL A 96 -1.36 48.97 -19.87
C VAL A 96 -2.42 49.93 -20.40
N MET A 97 -3.37 50.34 -19.57
CA MET A 97 -4.40 51.31 -19.96
C MET A 97 -3.78 52.66 -20.37
N ARG A 98 -2.85 53.21 -19.57
CA ARG A 98 -2.21 54.51 -19.81
C ARG A 98 -1.35 54.51 -21.07
N ASP A 99 -0.49 53.52 -21.22
CA ASP A 99 0.51 53.44 -22.29
C ASP A 99 -0.11 53.16 -23.65
N ASN A 100 -1.36 52.67 -23.68
CA ASN A 100 -2.10 52.34 -24.90
C ASN A 100 -3.31 53.25 -25.13
N GLY A 101 -3.38 54.40 -24.43
CA GLY A 101 -4.39 55.43 -24.70
C GLY A 101 -5.83 55.05 -24.30
N ILE A 102 -6.00 54.13 -23.36
CA ILE A 102 -7.29 53.71 -22.81
C ILE A 102 -7.68 54.70 -21.70
N ARG A 103 -8.96 55.09 -21.68
CA ARG A 103 -9.49 56.07 -20.73
C ARG A 103 -9.38 55.56 -19.28
N GLU A 104 -8.81 56.41 -18.42
CA GLU A 104 -8.75 56.23 -16.97
C GLU A 104 -9.39 57.46 -16.30
N GLY A 105 -10.55 57.28 -15.67
CA GLY A 105 -11.28 58.36 -15.00
C GLY A 105 -11.61 59.53 -15.94
N HIS A 106 -11.06 60.71 -15.65
CA HIS A 106 -11.30 61.94 -16.43
C HIS A 106 -10.30 62.18 -17.58
N ARG A 107 -9.34 61.27 -17.80
CA ARG A 107 -8.37 61.42 -18.90
C ARG A 107 -9.02 61.13 -20.26
N PRO A 108 -8.72 61.90 -21.31
CA PRO A 108 -9.15 61.56 -22.68
C PRO A 108 -8.49 60.25 -23.14
N GLY A 109 -9.24 59.37 -23.81
CA GLY A 109 -8.75 58.08 -24.31
C GLY A 109 -9.87 57.21 -24.90
N ILE A 110 -9.53 55.99 -25.32
CA ILE A 110 -10.46 54.97 -25.80
C ILE A 110 -11.34 54.49 -24.64
N GLU A 111 -12.66 54.51 -24.82
CA GLU A 111 -13.63 54.09 -23.79
C GLU A 111 -13.85 52.56 -23.81
N ASP A 112 -12.97 51.82 -23.15
CA ASP A 112 -13.15 50.38 -22.92
C ASP A 112 -13.74 50.13 -21.52
N HIS A 113 -15.06 49.91 -21.48
CA HIS A 113 -15.81 49.69 -20.24
C HIS A 113 -15.47 48.33 -19.59
N PHE A 114 -15.01 47.35 -20.36
CA PHE A 114 -14.59 46.05 -19.81
C PHE A 114 -13.29 46.19 -19.04
N LEU A 115 -12.28 46.86 -19.63
CA LEU A 115 -11.00 47.10 -18.95
C LEU A 115 -11.16 48.02 -17.73
N GLU A 116 -12.07 49.00 -17.79
CA GLU A 116 -12.40 49.83 -16.64
C GLU A 116 -13.00 49.02 -15.48
N GLN A 117 -14.03 48.19 -15.76
CA GLN A 117 -14.67 47.35 -14.74
C GLN A 117 -13.69 46.33 -14.17
N TRP A 118 -12.86 45.72 -15.01
CA TRP A 118 -11.85 44.77 -14.55
C TRP A 118 -10.77 45.44 -13.70
N HIS A 119 -10.30 46.64 -14.07
CA HIS A 119 -9.38 47.43 -13.27
C HIS A 119 -9.96 47.78 -11.89
N GLN A 120 -11.24 48.16 -11.81
CA GLN A 120 -11.92 48.42 -10.52
C GLN A 120 -12.02 47.16 -9.66
N LYS A 121 -12.30 45.99 -10.25
CA LYS A 121 -12.24 44.71 -9.54
C LYS A 121 -10.85 44.47 -8.95
N LEU A 122 -9.80 44.64 -9.76
CA LEU A 122 -8.42 44.41 -9.36
C LEU A 122 -7.93 45.38 -8.27
N HIS A 123 -8.53 46.57 -8.16
CA HIS A 123 -8.27 47.52 -7.06
C HIS A 123 -8.71 47.01 -5.68
N THR A 124 -9.78 46.22 -5.65
CA THR A 124 -10.38 45.75 -4.40
C THR A 124 -9.94 44.33 -4.07
N ASN A 125 -9.91 43.43 -5.06
CA ASN A 125 -9.55 42.04 -4.86
C ASN A 125 -8.98 41.39 -6.13
N THR A 126 -7.72 40.95 -6.06
CA THR A 126 -7.06 40.16 -7.11
C THR A 126 -7.12 38.68 -6.78
N THR A 127 -7.38 37.86 -7.78
CA THR A 127 -7.71 36.44 -7.63
C THR A 127 -7.10 35.61 -8.76
N PRO A 128 -6.88 34.29 -8.59
CA PRO A 128 -6.44 33.42 -9.70
C PRO A 128 -7.38 33.46 -10.92
N ALA A 129 -8.67 33.76 -10.74
CA ALA A 129 -9.65 33.98 -11.81
C ALA A 129 -9.23 35.07 -12.81
N ASP A 130 -8.42 36.05 -12.38
CA ASP A 130 -7.94 37.13 -13.25
C ASP A 130 -6.95 36.62 -14.31
N ILE A 131 -6.28 35.48 -14.07
CA ILE A 131 -5.45 34.81 -15.08
C ILE A 131 -6.34 34.35 -16.24
N ALA A 132 -7.46 33.67 -15.94
CA ALA A 132 -8.39 33.20 -16.97
C ALA A 132 -9.03 34.37 -17.73
N ILE A 133 -9.44 35.45 -17.03
CA ILE A 133 -9.96 36.67 -17.68
C ILE A 133 -8.92 37.25 -18.66
N CYS A 134 -7.65 37.33 -18.25
CA CYS A 134 -6.57 37.85 -19.09
C CYS A 134 -6.26 36.94 -20.29
N GLU A 135 -6.18 35.62 -20.08
CA GLU A 135 -5.92 34.65 -21.16
C GLU A 135 -7.04 34.68 -22.20
N SER A 136 -8.31 34.67 -21.76
CA SER A 136 -9.45 34.75 -22.66
C SER A 136 -9.53 36.09 -23.37
N TYR A 137 -9.13 37.19 -22.73
CA TYR A 137 -9.01 38.48 -23.39
C TYR A 137 -7.93 38.46 -24.47
N ILE A 138 -6.76 37.86 -24.22
CA ILE A 138 -5.71 37.68 -25.24
C ILE A 138 -6.21 36.82 -26.42
N ASP A 139 -6.91 35.71 -26.15
CA ASP A 139 -7.52 34.86 -27.17
C ASP A 139 -8.51 35.66 -28.05
N PHE A 140 -9.30 36.55 -27.43
CA PHE A 140 -10.18 37.48 -28.12
C PHE A 140 -9.44 38.54 -28.93
N LEU A 141 -8.36 39.11 -28.39
CA LEU A 141 -7.53 40.08 -29.12
C LEU A 141 -6.93 39.47 -30.39
N HIS A 142 -6.56 38.18 -30.35
CA HIS A 142 -6.11 37.43 -31.52
C HIS A 142 -7.24 37.10 -32.50
N SER A 143 -8.41 36.64 -32.03
CA SER A 143 -9.48 36.16 -32.90
C SER A 143 -10.41 37.25 -33.44
N GLY A 144 -10.61 38.33 -32.68
CA GLY A 144 -11.67 39.32 -32.94
C GLY A 144 -13.09 38.83 -32.68
N ASP A 145 -13.27 37.60 -32.20
CA ASP A 145 -14.57 36.97 -31.97
C ASP A 145 -14.93 36.96 -30.48
N GLY A 146 -15.94 37.75 -30.11
CA GLY A 146 -16.44 37.80 -28.74
C GLY A 146 -17.04 36.48 -28.23
N GLY A 147 -17.47 35.57 -29.11
CA GLY A 147 -17.88 34.22 -28.74
C GLY A 147 -16.71 33.39 -28.22
N HIS A 148 -15.54 33.53 -28.84
CA HIS A 148 -14.30 32.86 -28.43
C HIS A 148 -13.83 33.30 -27.04
N PHE A 149 -14.01 34.57 -26.69
CA PHE A 149 -13.76 35.08 -25.33
C PHE A 149 -14.53 34.26 -24.28
N TRP A 150 -15.85 34.15 -24.43
CA TRP A 150 -16.70 33.48 -23.45
C TRP A 150 -16.47 31.97 -23.40
N HIS A 151 -16.21 31.34 -24.56
CA HIS A 151 -15.87 29.93 -24.62
C HIS A 151 -14.54 29.65 -23.90
N SER A 152 -13.49 30.41 -24.23
CA SER A 152 -12.18 30.32 -23.56
C SER A 152 -12.29 30.58 -22.05
N LEU A 153 -13.10 31.55 -21.64
CA LEU A 153 -13.26 31.91 -20.23
C LEU A 153 -13.96 30.79 -19.44
N TRP A 154 -14.94 30.13 -20.04
CA TRP A 154 -15.59 28.97 -19.45
C TRP A 154 -14.65 27.77 -19.37
N GLU A 155 -13.96 27.43 -20.47
CA GLU A 155 -13.05 26.27 -20.50
C GLU A 155 -11.88 26.40 -19.53
N ARG A 156 -11.29 27.60 -19.41
CA ARG A 156 -10.11 27.84 -18.57
C ARG A 156 -10.46 28.16 -17.12
N GLY A 157 -11.52 28.94 -16.90
CA GLY A 157 -11.83 29.54 -15.60
C GLY A 157 -13.11 29.04 -14.95
N GLY A 158 -13.99 28.33 -15.67
CA GLY A 158 -15.32 27.98 -15.19
C GLY A 158 -16.20 29.21 -14.89
N LEU A 159 -15.90 30.35 -15.51
CA LEU A 159 -16.58 31.63 -15.23
C LEU A 159 -17.61 31.91 -16.31
N SER A 160 -18.89 31.99 -15.89
CA SER A 160 -19.97 32.44 -16.76
C SER A 160 -20.11 33.96 -16.74
N ARG A 161 -20.90 34.50 -17.67
CA ARG A 161 -21.24 35.93 -17.70
C ARG A 161 -21.99 36.36 -16.43
N GLU A 162 -22.86 35.50 -15.92
CA GLU A 162 -23.61 35.71 -14.68
C GLU A 162 -22.67 35.72 -13.46
N ALA A 163 -21.65 34.85 -13.46
CA ALA A 163 -20.64 34.83 -12.41
C ALA A 163 -19.83 36.13 -12.37
N LEU A 164 -19.44 36.70 -13.52
CA LEU A 164 -18.77 38.00 -13.58
C LEU A 164 -19.68 39.15 -13.13
N ALA A 165 -20.98 39.09 -13.44
CA ALA A 165 -21.95 40.12 -13.09
C ALA A 165 -22.34 40.14 -11.60
N THR A 166 -22.06 39.06 -10.87
CA THR A 166 -22.41 38.90 -9.44
C THR A 166 -21.24 39.11 -8.49
N MET A 167 -20.06 39.46 -9.02
CA MET A 167 -18.89 39.81 -8.20
C MET A 167 -19.09 41.12 -7.42
N ASP A 168 -18.33 41.31 -6.34
CA ASP A 168 -18.31 42.55 -5.54
C ASP A 168 -18.09 43.81 -6.42
N HIS A 169 -17.30 43.66 -7.50
CA HIS A 169 -17.18 44.62 -8.59
C HIS A 169 -17.61 43.95 -9.90
N PRO A 170 -18.86 44.13 -10.34
CA PRO A 170 -19.40 43.46 -11.52
C PRO A 170 -18.66 43.81 -12.81
N ILE A 171 -18.31 42.78 -13.60
CA ILE A 171 -17.86 42.93 -14.98
C ILE A 171 -19.02 42.52 -15.89
N THR A 172 -19.69 43.50 -16.47
CA THR A 172 -20.90 43.35 -17.32
C THR A 172 -20.68 43.79 -18.77
N ALA A 173 -19.64 44.58 -19.02
CA ALA A 173 -19.28 45.08 -20.33
C ALA A 173 -18.63 43.99 -21.20
N THR A 174 -18.84 44.07 -22.51
CA THR A 174 -18.18 43.20 -23.50
C THR A 174 -16.79 43.77 -23.81
N PRO A 175 -15.75 42.93 -23.90
CA PRO A 175 -14.40 43.38 -24.26
C PRO A 175 -14.37 44.04 -25.64
N MET A 176 -13.62 45.15 -25.78
CA MET A 176 -13.39 45.82 -27.05
C MET A 176 -12.20 45.19 -27.79
N HIS A 177 -12.32 44.97 -29.10
CA HIS A 177 -11.23 44.37 -29.88
C HIS A 177 -10.12 45.40 -30.15
N LEU A 178 -9.02 45.27 -29.40
CA LEU A 178 -7.88 46.18 -29.45
C LEU A 178 -6.56 45.40 -29.68
N PRO A 179 -6.27 44.93 -30.92
CA PRO A 179 -5.15 44.01 -31.19
C PRO A 179 -3.77 44.50 -30.74
N HIS A 180 -3.56 45.81 -30.68
CA HIS A 180 -2.31 46.39 -30.20
C HIS A 180 -2.03 46.09 -28.71
N LEU A 181 -3.05 45.69 -27.94
CA LEU A 181 -2.90 45.28 -26.55
C LEU A 181 -2.36 43.85 -26.36
N ILE A 182 -2.19 43.05 -27.42
CA ILE A 182 -1.72 41.66 -27.31
C ILE A 182 -0.39 41.58 -26.53
N GLY A 183 0.63 42.34 -26.97
CA GLY A 183 1.94 42.36 -26.30
C GLY A 183 1.87 42.86 -24.85
N PRO A 184 1.27 44.04 -24.58
CA PRO A 184 1.06 44.54 -23.23
C PRO A 184 0.29 43.59 -22.32
N MET A 185 -0.76 42.93 -22.82
CA MET A 185 -1.55 41.97 -22.06
C MET A 185 -0.81 40.66 -21.80
N GLN A 186 0.07 40.21 -22.72
CA GLN A 186 0.97 39.08 -22.47
C GLN A 186 1.95 39.39 -21.33
N HIS A 187 2.51 40.60 -21.29
CA HIS A 187 3.34 41.04 -20.16
C HIS A 187 2.53 41.13 -18.86
N TYR A 188 1.30 41.65 -18.93
CA TYR A 188 0.43 41.74 -17.76
C TYR A 188 -0.01 40.36 -17.24
N LEU A 189 -0.27 39.40 -18.13
CA LEU A 189 -0.55 38.01 -17.79
C LEU A 189 0.62 37.40 -17.00
N TRP A 190 1.86 37.71 -17.37
CA TRP A 190 3.05 37.28 -16.61
C TRP A 190 3.06 37.84 -15.18
N ILE A 191 2.67 39.11 -14.98
CA ILE A 191 2.52 39.70 -13.64
C ILE A 191 1.44 38.98 -12.82
N LEU A 192 0.30 38.65 -13.44
CA LEU A 192 -0.77 37.89 -12.81
C LEU A 192 -0.31 36.48 -12.41
N LYS A 193 0.34 35.75 -13.32
CA LYS A 193 0.84 34.38 -13.07
C LYS A 193 1.91 34.36 -12.00
N THR A 194 2.87 35.27 -12.01
CA THR A 194 3.93 35.37 -10.99
C THR A 194 3.41 35.68 -9.59
N THR A 195 2.25 36.33 -9.49
CA THR A 195 1.65 36.72 -8.21
C THR A 195 0.65 35.67 -7.68
N HIS A 196 -0.12 35.04 -8.57
CA HIS A 196 -1.18 34.10 -8.18
C HIS A 196 -0.85 32.62 -8.39
N SER A 197 0.15 32.27 -9.21
CA SER A 197 0.57 30.89 -9.45
C SER A 197 1.97 30.62 -8.88
N GLY A 198 2.08 29.57 -8.06
CA GLY A 198 3.35 29.13 -7.50
C GLY A 198 4.18 28.25 -8.43
N ALA A 199 3.51 27.37 -9.17
CA ALA A 199 4.12 26.30 -9.98
C ALA A 199 3.72 26.36 -11.47
N ASP A 200 3.48 27.55 -12.00
CA ASP A 200 3.38 27.77 -13.46
C ASP A 200 4.77 27.56 -14.08
N LEU A 201 4.84 26.77 -15.16
CA LEU A 201 6.12 26.30 -15.70
C LEU A 201 7.00 27.44 -16.21
N ASP A 202 6.43 28.34 -17.00
CA ASP A 202 7.10 29.51 -17.57
C ASP A 202 7.63 30.44 -16.46
N THR A 203 6.75 30.77 -15.52
CA THR A 203 7.08 31.59 -14.36
C THR A 203 8.18 30.96 -13.51
N SER A 204 8.06 29.67 -13.22
CA SER A 204 9.01 28.97 -12.35
C SER A 204 10.39 28.86 -13.00
N LEU A 205 10.46 28.65 -14.32
CA LEU A 205 11.71 28.66 -15.06
C LEU A 205 12.39 30.03 -14.98
N GLU A 206 11.65 31.11 -15.26
CA GLU A 206 12.20 32.47 -15.22
C GLU A 206 12.74 32.85 -13.83
N MET A 207 12.10 32.36 -12.76
CA MET A 207 12.54 32.62 -11.39
C MET A 207 13.69 31.73 -10.95
N ALA A 208 13.77 30.49 -11.45
CA ALA A 208 14.82 29.54 -11.13
C ALA A 208 16.09 29.73 -11.96
N LYS A 209 16.03 30.38 -13.14
CA LYS A 209 17.13 30.41 -14.13
C LYS A 209 18.50 30.81 -13.58
N GLY A 210 18.55 31.71 -12.59
CA GLY A 210 19.81 32.16 -11.98
C GLY A 210 20.52 31.08 -11.17
N ALA A 211 19.83 30.00 -10.82
CA ALA A 211 20.36 28.85 -10.09
C ALA A 211 20.67 27.65 -11.00
N LEU A 212 20.44 27.76 -12.31
CA LEU A 212 20.63 26.68 -13.29
C LEU A 212 21.94 26.88 -14.05
N ASP A 213 22.60 25.79 -14.42
CA ASP A 213 23.71 25.87 -15.38
C ASP A 213 23.19 26.14 -16.80
N GLY A 214 24.07 26.60 -17.69
CA GLY A 214 23.70 27.00 -19.05
C GLY A 214 23.16 25.85 -19.92
N GLY A 215 23.56 24.60 -19.65
CA GLY A 215 23.08 23.43 -20.37
C GLY A 215 21.64 23.10 -19.99
N LEU A 216 21.37 23.00 -18.69
CA LEU A 216 20.05 22.74 -18.14
C LEU A 216 19.07 23.87 -18.49
N GLN A 217 19.53 25.12 -18.42
CA GLN A 217 18.75 26.27 -18.85
C GLN A 217 18.32 26.14 -20.32
N TRP A 218 19.26 25.83 -21.22
CA TRP A 218 18.96 25.62 -22.63
C TRP A 218 17.94 24.50 -22.85
N THR A 219 18.12 23.34 -22.21
CA THR A 219 17.18 22.22 -22.30
C THR A 219 15.77 22.60 -21.87
N LEU A 220 15.63 23.36 -20.79
CA LEU A 220 14.32 23.77 -20.28
C LEU A 220 13.63 24.77 -21.22
N TYR A 221 14.34 25.74 -21.79
CA TYR A 221 13.76 26.62 -22.79
C TYR A 221 13.41 25.87 -24.09
N ASP A 222 14.21 24.88 -24.49
CA ASP A 222 13.91 24.04 -25.65
C ASP A 222 12.61 23.25 -25.45
N ILE A 223 12.38 22.70 -24.24
CA ILE A 223 11.08 22.09 -23.86
C ILE A 223 9.93 23.10 -23.99
N LEU A 224 10.09 24.34 -23.48
CA LEU A 224 9.02 25.36 -23.54
C LEU A 224 8.69 25.82 -24.96
N ASN A 225 9.67 25.82 -25.86
CA ASN A 225 9.49 26.21 -27.25
C ASN A 225 8.88 25.08 -28.10
N ASN A 226 9.01 23.83 -27.64
CA ASN A 226 8.64 22.63 -28.41
C ASN A 226 7.61 21.75 -27.68
N ARG A 227 6.72 22.35 -26.87
CA ARG A 227 5.79 21.71 -25.91
C ARG A 227 5.02 20.47 -26.39
N ASN A 228 4.77 20.34 -27.69
CA ASN A 228 3.97 19.26 -28.24
C ASN A 228 4.80 18.20 -28.97
N GLU A 229 6.13 18.31 -28.95
CA GLU A 229 7.01 17.35 -29.61
C GLU A 229 7.13 16.04 -28.83
N TRP A 230 7.23 14.93 -29.55
CA TRP A 230 7.21 13.57 -29.00
C TRP A 230 8.35 13.28 -28.00
N TRP A 231 9.47 14.00 -28.12
CA TRP A 231 10.67 13.81 -27.28
C TRP A 231 10.61 14.60 -25.96
N VAL A 232 9.67 15.53 -25.81
CA VAL A 232 9.56 16.41 -24.64
C VAL A 232 9.39 15.62 -23.33
N PRO A 233 8.52 14.59 -23.22
CA PRO A 233 8.37 13.81 -22.00
C PRO A 233 9.70 13.24 -21.48
N GLY A 234 10.53 12.71 -22.37
CA GLY A 234 11.88 12.20 -22.04
C GLY A 234 12.78 13.29 -21.48
N LYS A 235 12.83 14.45 -22.17
CA LYS A 235 13.66 15.59 -21.75
C LYS A 235 13.21 16.22 -20.44
N ILE A 236 11.92 16.21 -20.13
CA ILE A 236 11.42 16.64 -18.83
C ILE A 236 12.02 15.78 -17.72
N VAL A 237 11.98 14.46 -17.85
CA VAL A 237 12.52 13.55 -16.81
C VAL A 237 14.03 13.73 -16.64
N GLU A 238 14.79 13.82 -17.73
CA GLU A 238 16.23 14.10 -17.68
C GLU A 238 16.55 15.43 -16.98
N ALA A 239 15.80 16.49 -17.29
CA ALA A 239 15.97 17.79 -16.64
C ALA A 239 15.64 17.72 -15.14
N ARG A 240 14.58 16.99 -14.76
CA ARG A 240 14.19 16.80 -13.36
C ARG A 240 15.23 16.01 -12.55
N GLU A 241 15.86 15.00 -13.13
CA GLU A 241 16.96 14.26 -12.49
C GLU A 241 18.15 15.17 -12.16
N GLN A 242 18.47 16.12 -13.05
CA GLN A 242 19.50 17.12 -12.81
C GLN A 242 19.06 18.15 -11.77
N LEU A 243 17.81 18.65 -11.85
CA LEU A 243 17.24 19.60 -10.91
C LEU A 243 17.20 19.06 -9.47
N GLN A 244 17.05 17.74 -9.30
CA GLN A 244 16.95 17.10 -7.99
C GLN A 244 18.11 17.47 -7.05
N TRP A 245 19.33 17.55 -7.59
CA TRP A 245 20.52 17.93 -6.82
C TRP A 245 20.49 19.39 -6.38
N VAL A 246 19.92 20.26 -7.22
CA VAL A 246 19.83 21.69 -6.97
C VAL A 246 18.74 21.99 -5.94
N TRP A 247 17.54 21.43 -6.09
CA TRP A 247 16.46 21.72 -5.16
C TRP A 247 16.59 21.03 -3.80
N LYS A 248 17.38 19.96 -3.69
CA LYS A 248 17.78 19.39 -2.41
C LYS A 248 18.85 20.23 -1.67
N ALA A 249 19.40 21.29 -2.28
CA ALA A 249 20.26 22.24 -1.58
C ALA A 249 19.44 23.27 -0.76
N PRO A 250 20.04 23.97 0.22
CA PRO A 250 19.38 25.08 0.93
C PRO A 250 18.96 26.23 -0.02
N SER A 251 17.90 26.97 0.32
CA SER A 251 17.44 28.18 -0.39
C SER A 251 17.04 27.96 -1.85
N SER A 252 16.38 26.83 -2.14
CA SER A 252 16.08 26.38 -3.50
C SER A 252 14.60 26.43 -3.89
N ARG A 253 13.78 27.21 -3.17
CA ARG A 253 12.31 27.24 -3.33
C ARG A 253 11.88 27.38 -4.79
N ASP A 254 12.47 28.31 -5.53
CA ASP A 254 12.08 28.56 -6.93
C ASP A 254 12.47 27.38 -7.85
N VAL A 255 13.57 26.69 -7.56
CA VAL A 255 13.98 25.46 -8.28
C VAL A 255 13.05 24.29 -7.95
N LEU A 256 12.59 24.17 -6.69
CA LEU A 256 11.61 23.17 -6.30
C LEU A 256 10.24 23.42 -6.96
N LEU A 257 9.82 24.69 -7.05
CA LEU A 257 8.60 25.08 -7.78
C LEU A 257 8.71 24.75 -9.28
N LEU A 258 9.87 24.97 -9.89
CA LEU A 258 10.14 24.54 -11.26
C LEU A 258 10.04 23.01 -11.42
N ASP A 259 10.63 22.24 -10.49
CA ASP A 259 10.52 20.77 -10.52
C ASP A 259 9.07 20.29 -10.36
N ILE A 260 8.27 20.92 -9.49
CA ILE A 260 6.83 20.65 -9.36
C ILE A 260 6.07 21.01 -10.65
N ALA A 261 6.42 22.12 -11.29
CA ALA A 261 5.79 22.56 -12.54
C ALA A 261 6.06 21.57 -13.68
N LEU A 262 7.31 21.09 -13.79
CA LEU A 262 7.71 20.06 -14.75
C LEU A 262 7.00 18.73 -14.51
N ASP A 263 6.86 18.31 -13.25
CA ASP A 263 6.12 17.11 -12.86
C ASP A 263 4.65 17.17 -13.29
N ASN A 264 3.99 18.29 -12.98
CA ASN A 264 2.60 18.55 -13.39
C ASN A 264 2.45 18.58 -14.90
N TYR A 265 3.39 19.20 -15.61
CA TYR A 265 3.36 19.29 -17.06
C TYR A 265 3.52 17.91 -17.71
N LEU A 266 4.48 17.09 -17.24
CA LEU A 266 4.62 15.71 -17.71
C LEU A 266 3.34 14.90 -17.47
N ARG A 267 2.74 15.02 -16.28
CA ARG A 267 1.47 14.35 -15.96
C ARG A 267 0.40 14.69 -17.00
N THR A 268 0.21 15.98 -17.31
CA THR A 268 -0.75 16.42 -18.33
C THR A 268 -0.45 15.84 -19.72
N LEU A 269 0.82 15.73 -20.11
CA LEU A 269 1.21 15.11 -21.39
C LEU A 269 0.83 13.62 -21.42
N LEU A 270 1.15 12.87 -20.36
CA LEU A 270 0.87 11.43 -20.27
C LEU A 270 -0.62 11.12 -20.12
N GLU A 271 -1.38 11.98 -19.44
CA GLU A 271 -2.84 11.83 -19.32
C GLU A 271 -3.54 11.97 -20.68
N ARG A 272 -3.05 12.87 -21.54
CA ARG A 272 -3.59 13.11 -22.89
C ARG A 272 -3.27 12.00 -23.89
N THR A 273 -2.26 11.16 -23.62
CA THR A 273 -1.92 10.04 -24.50
C THR A 273 -3.05 9.02 -24.54
N ASP A 274 -3.47 8.63 -25.76
CA ASP A 274 -4.37 7.50 -25.98
C ASP A 274 -3.64 6.19 -25.69
N LYS A 275 -3.80 5.69 -24.47
CA LYS A 275 -3.13 4.49 -23.97
C LYS A 275 -3.62 3.22 -24.67
N GLY A 276 -4.84 3.24 -25.19
CA GLY A 276 -5.44 2.09 -25.88
C GLY A 276 -4.87 1.84 -27.27
N SER A 277 -4.29 2.87 -27.90
CA SER A 277 -3.65 2.75 -29.22
C SER A 277 -2.18 2.35 -29.17
N LEU A 278 -1.56 2.28 -27.98
CA LEU A 278 -0.13 2.03 -27.83
C LEU A 278 0.21 0.55 -28.01
N GLY A 279 1.36 0.29 -28.66
CA GLY A 279 1.97 -1.03 -28.66
C GLY A 279 2.53 -1.39 -27.28
N GLY A 280 2.78 -2.68 -27.05
CA GLY A 280 3.35 -3.14 -25.79
C GLY A 280 4.72 -2.53 -25.49
N ASP A 281 5.56 -2.30 -26.51
CA ASP A 281 6.88 -1.69 -26.33
C ASP A 281 6.78 -0.23 -25.90
N ASP A 282 5.85 0.54 -26.50
CA ASP A 282 5.58 1.92 -26.12
C ASP A 282 5.07 2.01 -24.68
N LEU A 283 4.18 1.09 -24.28
CA LEU A 283 3.71 0.99 -22.89
C LEU A 283 4.87 0.71 -21.93
N CYS A 284 5.79 -0.19 -22.28
CA CYS A 284 6.96 -0.49 -21.45
C CYS A 284 7.87 0.74 -21.26
N GLU A 285 8.10 1.51 -22.34
CA GLU A 285 8.89 2.74 -22.30
C GLU A 285 8.20 3.85 -21.51
N LEU A 286 6.89 4.05 -21.68
CA LEU A 286 6.13 5.04 -20.92
C LEU A 286 6.06 4.70 -19.42
N ILE A 287 5.94 3.41 -19.07
CA ILE A 287 5.99 2.97 -17.67
C ILE A 287 7.36 3.31 -17.08
N ALA A 288 8.46 3.01 -17.77
CA ALA A 288 9.80 3.33 -17.29
C ALA A 288 10.00 4.84 -17.11
N LEU A 289 9.57 5.63 -18.10
CA LEU A 289 9.66 7.09 -18.06
C LEU A 289 8.86 7.66 -16.87
N SER A 290 7.62 7.21 -16.71
CA SER A 290 6.72 7.66 -15.65
C SER A 290 7.20 7.19 -14.26
N LEU A 291 7.84 6.03 -14.17
CA LEU A 291 8.38 5.49 -12.93
C LEU A 291 9.64 6.24 -12.49
N ARG A 292 10.56 6.55 -13.42
CA ARG A 292 11.68 7.46 -13.18
C ARG A 292 11.20 8.81 -12.66
N ASN A 293 10.16 9.37 -13.29
CA ASN A 293 9.53 10.60 -12.86
C ASN A 293 8.96 10.52 -11.42
N ALA A 294 8.22 9.45 -11.12
CA ALA A 294 7.61 9.25 -9.81
C ALA A 294 8.66 9.14 -8.69
N VAL A 295 9.78 8.47 -8.93
CA VAL A 295 10.88 8.32 -7.96
C VAL A 295 11.59 9.65 -7.65
N ILE A 296 11.56 10.62 -8.57
CA ILE A 296 12.09 11.98 -8.30
C ILE A 296 11.17 12.73 -7.33
N ALA A 297 9.85 12.62 -7.54
CA ALA A 297 8.84 13.31 -6.77
C ALA A 297 8.62 12.68 -5.38
N ILE A 298 8.68 11.35 -5.30
CA ILE A 298 8.30 10.57 -4.12
C ILE A 298 9.55 9.91 -3.55
N ASP A 299 9.89 10.26 -2.31
CA ASP A 299 11.02 9.65 -1.61
C ASP A 299 10.64 8.27 -1.04
N SER A 300 10.61 7.25 -1.90
CA SER A 300 10.23 5.89 -1.51
C SER A 300 11.28 4.89 -1.96
N GLU A 301 11.85 4.17 -0.99
CA GLU A 301 12.77 3.06 -1.28
C GLU A 301 12.06 1.94 -2.05
N ASP A 302 10.80 1.70 -1.71
CA ASP A 302 9.95 0.74 -2.37
C ASP A 302 9.78 1.04 -3.87
N LEU A 303 9.52 2.30 -4.23
CA LEU A 303 9.41 2.70 -5.65
C LEU A 303 10.76 2.69 -6.38
N ARG A 304 11.87 2.95 -5.68
CA ARG A 304 13.22 2.80 -6.24
C ARG A 304 13.52 1.36 -6.59
N GLN A 305 13.21 0.42 -5.70
CA GLN A 305 13.30 -1.02 -5.96
C GLN A 305 12.43 -1.43 -7.16
N CYS A 306 11.19 -0.91 -7.27
CA CYS A 306 10.35 -1.17 -8.44
C CYS A 306 10.96 -0.62 -9.74
N ARG A 307 11.54 0.58 -9.72
CA ARG A 307 12.24 1.17 -10.87
C ARG A 307 13.42 0.29 -11.29
N ASP A 308 14.28 -0.07 -10.35
CA ASP A 308 15.49 -0.85 -10.63
C ASP A 308 15.14 -2.24 -11.17
N LEU A 309 14.09 -2.86 -10.61
CA LEU A 309 13.53 -4.11 -11.14
C LEU A 309 13.01 -3.94 -12.57
N TRP A 310 12.22 -2.89 -12.84
CA TRP A 310 11.63 -2.65 -14.16
C TRP A 310 12.70 -2.38 -15.22
N ASP A 311 13.72 -1.57 -14.90
CA ASP A 311 14.83 -1.27 -15.79
C ASP A 311 15.60 -2.54 -16.14
N LYS A 312 15.90 -3.39 -15.15
CA LYS A 312 16.57 -4.68 -15.39
C LYS A 312 15.73 -5.63 -16.25
N VAL A 313 14.40 -5.67 -16.07
CA VAL A 313 13.50 -6.47 -16.91
C VAL A 313 13.53 -5.99 -18.37
N ARG A 314 13.64 -4.68 -18.60
CA ARG A 314 13.63 -4.09 -19.94
C ARG A 314 14.87 -4.42 -20.77
N GLU A 315 15.98 -4.81 -20.14
CA GLU A 315 17.22 -5.20 -20.81
C GLU A 315 17.12 -6.56 -21.55
N GLY A 316 16.15 -7.41 -21.17
CA GLY A 316 15.94 -8.72 -21.78
C GLY A 316 15.20 -8.67 -23.13
N GLU A 317 15.26 -9.79 -23.86
CA GLU A 317 14.48 -9.96 -25.09
C GLU A 317 12.98 -10.03 -24.78
N ARG A 318 12.26 -8.98 -25.20
CA ARG A 318 10.84 -8.79 -24.90
C ARG A 318 9.96 -9.81 -25.58
N TRP A 319 8.79 -10.02 -24.99
CA TRP A 319 7.71 -10.86 -25.52
C TRP A 319 8.04 -12.36 -25.67
N SER A 320 9.16 -12.83 -25.12
CA SER A 320 9.33 -14.26 -24.82
C SER A 320 8.48 -14.65 -23.61
N LYS A 321 8.07 -15.92 -23.50
CA LYS A 321 7.29 -16.42 -22.35
C LYS A 321 7.97 -16.11 -21.02
N GLY A 322 9.27 -16.41 -20.91
CA GLY A 322 10.05 -16.16 -19.71
C GLY A 322 10.27 -14.68 -19.39
N TRP A 323 10.38 -13.82 -20.40
CA TRP A 323 10.40 -12.37 -20.19
C TRP A 323 9.03 -11.86 -19.73
N ALA A 324 7.95 -12.29 -20.36
CA ALA A 324 6.59 -11.85 -20.04
C ALA A 324 6.20 -12.24 -18.60
N MET A 325 6.62 -13.41 -18.12
CA MET A 325 6.46 -13.79 -16.70
C MET A 325 7.21 -12.85 -15.75
N ARG A 326 8.44 -12.44 -16.09
CA ARG A 326 9.22 -11.48 -15.28
C ARG A 326 8.62 -10.08 -15.30
N ALA A 327 8.26 -9.59 -16.48
CA ALA A 327 7.59 -8.32 -16.64
C ALA A 327 6.23 -8.28 -15.93
N HIS A 328 5.48 -9.38 -15.95
CA HIS A 328 4.23 -9.50 -15.20
C HIS A 328 4.47 -9.41 -13.69
N ALA A 329 5.42 -10.18 -13.15
CA ALA A 329 5.75 -10.12 -11.73
C ALA A 329 6.27 -8.73 -11.30
N ALA A 330 7.08 -8.07 -12.13
CA ALA A 330 7.55 -6.70 -11.87
C ALA A 330 6.41 -5.67 -11.93
N ALA A 331 5.48 -5.81 -12.89
CA ALA A 331 4.28 -4.98 -12.99
C ALA A 331 3.39 -5.15 -11.75
N GLN A 332 3.14 -6.39 -11.30
CA GLN A 332 2.38 -6.65 -10.08
C GLN A 332 3.05 -6.07 -8.83
N ARG A 333 4.38 -6.25 -8.71
CA ARG A 333 5.15 -5.67 -7.60
C ARG A 333 5.04 -4.16 -7.55
N LEU A 334 5.02 -3.50 -8.72
CA LEU A 334 4.79 -2.08 -8.86
C LEU A 334 3.35 -1.70 -8.48
N GLU A 335 2.33 -2.39 -8.99
CA GLU A 335 0.92 -2.15 -8.63
C GLU A 335 0.69 -2.17 -7.11
N LEU A 336 1.29 -3.13 -6.41
CA LEU A 336 1.22 -3.23 -4.95
C LEU A 336 1.86 -2.02 -4.24
N SER A 337 3.00 -1.52 -4.75
CA SER A 337 3.62 -0.31 -4.23
C SER A 337 2.79 0.95 -4.49
N LEU A 338 2.22 1.06 -5.69
CA LEU A 338 1.36 2.19 -6.04
C LEU A 338 0.08 2.20 -5.18
N GLY A 339 -0.53 1.03 -4.99
CA GLY A 339 -1.69 0.84 -4.12
C GLY A 339 -1.39 1.21 -2.67
N ALA A 340 -0.34 0.65 -2.07
CA ALA A 340 0.02 0.96 -0.69
C ALA A 340 0.36 2.44 -0.45
N TYR A 341 0.98 3.08 -1.44
CA TYR A 341 1.23 4.53 -1.38
C TYR A 341 -0.06 5.35 -1.50
N ALA A 342 -0.97 4.97 -2.42
CA ALA A 342 -2.28 5.60 -2.55
C ALA A 342 -3.10 5.48 -1.25
N ASP A 343 -3.13 4.29 -0.63
CA ASP A 343 -3.82 4.04 0.63
C ASP A 343 -3.23 4.88 1.78
N SER A 344 -1.91 5.04 1.81
CA SER A 344 -1.22 5.89 2.79
C SER A 344 -1.62 7.36 2.66
N LEU A 345 -1.75 7.88 1.43
CA LEU A 345 -2.21 9.25 1.20
C LEU A 345 -3.70 9.41 1.55
N TYR A 346 -4.53 8.47 1.13
CA TYR A 346 -5.98 8.50 1.36
C TYR A 346 -6.30 8.46 2.86
N SER A 347 -5.74 7.49 3.58
CA SER A 347 -5.97 7.28 5.02
C SER A 347 -5.57 8.48 5.88
N LEU A 348 -4.58 9.27 5.45
CA LEU A 348 -4.17 10.48 6.13
C LEU A 348 -4.99 11.71 5.74
N THR A 349 -5.49 11.81 4.51
CA THR A 349 -6.11 13.04 4.00
C THR A 349 -7.64 13.05 4.07
N GLN A 350 -8.30 11.95 3.73
CA GLN A 350 -9.77 11.88 3.69
C GLN A 350 -10.39 12.11 5.08
N PRO A 351 -9.95 11.44 6.17
CA PRO A 351 -10.54 11.67 7.49
C PRO A 351 -10.30 13.10 8.02
N LEU A 352 -9.21 13.75 7.60
CA LEU A 352 -8.94 15.14 7.96
C LEU A 352 -9.86 16.10 7.19
N ALA A 353 -10.11 15.85 5.90
CA ALA A 353 -11.05 16.63 5.10
C ALA A 353 -12.46 16.53 5.67
N GLU A 354 -12.90 15.34 6.08
CA GLU A 354 -14.19 15.14 6.76
C GLU A 354 -14.31 15.91 8.07
N LYS A 355 -13.25 15.90 8.89
CA LYS A 355 -13.19 16.69 10.14
C LYS A 355 -13.28 18.19 9.87
N PHE A 356 -12.56 18.70 8.86
CA PHE A 356 -12.69 20.10 8.45
C PHE A 356 -14.09 20.41 7.89
N GLY A 357 -14.66 19.50 7.10
CA GLY A 357 -16.00 19.66 6.55
C GLY A 357 -17.05 19.82 7.64
N ALA A 358 -17.01 18.95 8.65
CA ALA A 358 -17.90 19.03 9.81
C ALA A 358 -17.65 20.29 10.66
N ALA A 359 -16.39 20.66 10.91
CA ALA A 359 -16.05 21.78 11.78
C ALA A 359 -16.28 23.16 11.15
N CYS A 360 -16.13 23.28 9.83
CA CYS A 360 -16.22 24.54 9.10
C CYS A 360 -17.50 24.70 8.27
N GLY A 361 -18.39 23.70 8.26
CA GLY A 361 -19.63 23.74 7.49
C GLY A 361 -19.42 23.71 5.97
N ILE A 362 -18.42 22.96 5.51
CA ILE A 362 -18.10 22.83 4.07
C ILE A 362 -19.11 21.89 3.42
N GLU A 363 -19.58 22.22 2.21
CA GLU A 363 -20.52 21.36 1.50
C GLU A 363 -19.92 19.98 1.18
N ALA A 364 -20.73 18.94 1.34
CA ALA A 364 -20.29 17.55 1.19
C ALA A 364 -19.68 17.24 -0.19
N ALA A 365 -20.13 17.95 -1.24
CA ALA A 365 -19.61 17.80 -2.61
C ALA A 365 -18.09 18.08 -2.70
N TYR A 366 -17.55 18.99 -1.89
CA TYR A 366 -16.10 19.30 -1.87
C TYR A 366 -15.28 18.34 -0.99
N ILE A 367 -15.93 17.49 -0.20
CA ILE A 367 -15.29 16.62 0.80
C ILE A 367 -15.36 15.14 0.42
N ALA A 368 -16.45 14.70 -0.21
CA ALA A 368 -16.76 13.29 -0.45
C ALA A 368 -15.61 12.49 -1.09
N ASN A 369 -14.91 13.10 -2.07
CA ASN A 369 -13.82 12.45 -2.81
C ASN A 369 -12.46 13.12 -2.59
N PHE A 370 -12.29 13.89 -1.52
CA PHE A 370 -11.11 14.73 -1.33
C PHE A 370 -9.81 13.92 -1.41
N GLY A 371 -9.72 12.82 -0.67
CA GLY A 371 -8.55 11.94 -0.63
C GLY A 371 -8.29 11.25 -1.97
N GLU A 372 -9.33 10.85 -2.69
CA GLU A 372 -9.18 10.26 -4.03
C GLU A 372 -8.57 11.27 -5.01
N GLU A 373 -9.00 12.53 -4.97
CA GLU A 373 -8.42 13.58 -5.81
C GLU A 373 -6.95 13.86 -5.45
N VAL A 374 -6.59 13.76 -4.16
CA VAL A 374 -5.18 13.86 -3.74
C VAL A 374 -4.36 12.76 -4.41
N VAL A 375 -4.86 11.53 -4.40
CA VAL A 375 -4.20 10.36 -5.03
C VAL A 375 -4.14 10.53 -6.55
N ARG A 376 -5.25 10.90 -7.22
CA ARG A 376 -5.30 11.14 -8.67
C ARG A 376 -4.33 12.23 -9.12
N GLY A 377 -4.08 13.23 -8.27
CA GLY A 377 -3.10 14.28 -8.54
C GLY A 377 -1.63 13.83 -8.49
N GLN A 378 -1.33 12.61 -8.05
CA GLN A 378 0.05 12.12 -7.95
C GLN A 378 0.55 11.50 -9.26
N PRO A 379 1.87 11.54 -9.54
CA PRO A 379 2.48 10.87 -10.69
C PRO A 379 2.18 9.36 -10.77
N ILE A 380 1.95 8.71 -9.62
CA ILE A 380 1.64 7.28 -9.54
C ILE A 380 0.32 6.89 -10.23
N PHE A 381 -0.62 7.80 -10.36
CA PHE A 381 -1.93 7.49 -10.94
C PHE A 381 -1.83 7.14 -12.42
N VAL A 382 -0.97 7.85 -13.17
CA VAL A 382 -0.68 7.56 -14.58
C VAL A 382 -0.03 6.18 -14.73
N LEU A 383 0.87 5.81 -13.81
CA LEU A 383 1.49 4.47 -13.81
C LEU A 383 0.44 3.36 -13.69
N SER A 384 -0.49 3.49 -12.74
CA SER A 384 -1.57 2.51 -12.58
C SER A 384 -2.43 2.38 -13.84
N GLN A 385 -2.67 3.48 -14.56
CA GLN A 385 -3.38 3.43 -15.84
C GLN A 385 -2.59 2.69 -16.93
N LEU A 386 -1.28 2.94 -17.04
CA LEU A 386 -0.43 2.29 -18.04
C LEU A 386 -0.34 0.77 -17.80
N LEU A 387 -0.18 0.35 -16.53
CA LEU A 387 -0.09 -1.06 -16.15
C LEU A 387 -1.36 -1.83 -16.53
N LYS A 388 -2.53 -1.21 -16.38
CA LYS A 388 -3.83 -1.79 -16.78
C LYS A 388 -3.90 -2.18 -18.26
N PHE A 389 -3.21 -1.46 -19.15
CA PHE A 389 -3.15 -1.81 -20.58
C PHE A 389 -2.06 -2.83 -20.90
N LEU A 390 -0.96 -2.84 -20.13
CA LEU A 390 0.14 -3.76 -20.34
C LEU A 390 -0.14 -5.16 -19.79
N GLU A 391 -0.78 -5.28 -18.62
CA GLU A 391 -1.00 -6.55 -17.92
C GLU A 391 -1.67 -7.62 -18.80
N PRO A 392 -2.73 -7.34 -19.58
CA PRO A 392 -3.37 -8.34 -20.44
C PRO A 392 -2.43 -8.88 -21.54
N MET A 393 -1.55 -8.02 -22.07
CA MET A 393 -0.56 -8.41 -23.08
C MET A 393 0.46 -9.37 -22.47
N LEU A 394 1.00 -9.01 -21.29
CA LEU A 394 1.97 -9.84 -20.57
C LEU A 394 1.39 -11.21 -20.20
N ARG A 395 0.15 -11.25 -19.69
CA ARG A 395 -0.52 -12.51 -19.35
C ARG A 395 -0.70 -13.41 -20.56
N THR A 396 -1.13 -12.84 -21.69
CA THR A 396 -1.32 -13.60 -22.94
C THR A 396 -0.01 -14.21 -23.41
N THR A 397 1.08 -13.42 -23.44
CA THR A 397 2.41 -13.89 -23.84
C THR A 397 3.01 -14.90 -22.85
N ALA A 398 2.74 -14.75 -21.55
CA ALA A 398 3.18 -15.68 -20.52
C ALA A 398 2.32 -16.96 -20.44
N GLU A 399 1.26 -17.08 -21.25
CA GLU A 399 0.27 -18.17 -21.22
C GLU A 399 -0.41 -18.31 -19.84
N MET A 400 -0.63 -17.18 -19.16
CA MET A 400 -1.26 -17.14 -17.84
C MET A 400 -2.77 -17.01 -17.98
N ALA A 401 -3.51 -17.79 -17.18
CA ALA A 401 -4.96 -17.68 -17.11
C ALA A 401 -5.41 -16.34 -16.50
N SER A 402 -6.63 -15.91 -16.83
CA SER A 402 -7.27 -14.73 -16.23
C SER A 402 -7.58 -14.92 -14.75
N TRP A 403 -7.70 -16.17 -14.31
CA TRP A 403 -7.99 -16.54 -12.93
C TRP A 403 -6.86 -17.40 -12.36
N GLN A 404 -6.46 -17.12 -11.13
CA GLN A 404 -5.66 -18.05 -10.34
C GLN A 404 -6.62 -19.00 -9.61
N VAL A 405 -6.52 -20.29 -9.90
CA VAL A 405 -7.35 -21.31 -9.26
C VAL A 405 -6.64 -21.81 -8.01
N VAL A 406 -7.19 -21.44 -6.85
CA VAL A 406 -6.69 -21.87 -5.53
C VAL A 406 -7.24 -23.24 -5.13
N SER A 407 -8.51 -23.49 -5.46
CA SER A 407 -9.20 -24.76 -5.29
C SER A 407 -10.26 -24.93 -6.38
N GLN A 408 -10.43 -26.14 -6.88
CA GLN A 408 -11.49 -26.50 -7.82
C GLN A 408 -12.68 -27.09 -7.07
N ALA A 409 -13.88 -26.55 -7.32
CA ALA A 409 -15.15 -27.11 -6.82
C ALA A 409 -16.29 -26.73 -7.77
N GLU A 410 -17.30 -27.58 -7.89
CA GLU A 410 -18.60 -27.17 -8.42
C GLU A 410 -19.34 -26.37 -7.33
N ALA A 411 -19.81 -25.17 -7.67
CA ALA A 411 -20.48 -24.29 -6.73
C ALA A 411 -21.72 -23.65 -7.35
N SER A 412 -22.78 -23.54 -6.55
CA SER A 412 -23.99 -22.79 -6.86
C SER A 412 -24.54 -22.20 -5.56
N GLY A 413 -25.23 -21.07 -5.67
CA GLY A 413 -25.75 -20.38 -4.50
C GLY A 413 -26.11 -18.93 -4.78
N ARG A 414 -26.61 -18.25 -3.76
CA ARG A 414 -26.86 -16.81 -3.78
C ARG A 414 -25.54 -16.06 -3.81
N VAL A 415 -25.43 -15.05 -4.67
CA VAL A 415 -24.23 -14.20 -4.73
C VAL A 415 -24.32 -13.09 -3.69
N LEU A 416 -23.25 -12.95 -2.90
CA LEU A 416 -23.05 -11.87 -1.94
C LEU A 416 -21.75 -11.13 -2.27
N VAL A 417 -21.83 -9.83 -2.50
CA VAL A 417 -20.67 -8.97 -2.83
C VAL A 417 -20.30 -8.15 -1.61
N LEU A 418 -19.01 -8.19 -1.24
CA LEU A 418 -18.47 -7.56 -0.04
C LEU A 418 -17.14 -6.87 -0.38
N PRO A 419 -16.77 -5.77 0.31
CA PRO A 419 -15.42 -5.24 0.25
C PRO A 419 -14.38 -6.25 0.73
N ASP A 420 -14.62 -6.88 1.88
CA ASP A 420 -13.66 -7.74 2.55
C ASP A 420 -14.32 -9.02 3.07
N LEU A 421 -13.63 -10.16 2.92
CA LEU A 421 -14.11 -11.45 3.43
C LEU A 421 -14.22 -11.45 4.97
N VAL A 422 -13.47 -10.59 5.67
CA VAL A 422 -13.55 -10.49 7.13
C VAL A 422 -14.95 -10.06 7.61
N GLU A 423 -15.74 -9.38 6.77
CA GLU A 423 -17.08 -8.89 7.13
C GLU A 423 -18.12 -10.00 7.37
N VAL A 424 -17.82 -11.23 6.96
CA VAL A 424 -18.70 -12.40 7.16
C VAL A 424 -18.15 -13.41 8.17
N GLN A 425 -17.07 -13.07 8.88
CA GLN A 425 -16.56 -13.94 9.95
C GLN A 425 -17.65 -14.20 11.00
N GLY A 426 -17.81 -15.48 11.37
CA GLY A 426 -18.79 -15.93 12.34
C GLY A 426 -20.25 -15.89 11.90
N LYS A 427 -20.56 -15.52 10.65
CA LYS A 427 -21.92 -15.60 10.10
C LYS A 427 -22.26 -17.04 9.73
N LEU A 428 -23.51 -17.43 9.94
CA LEU A 428 -24.09 -18.66 9.45
C LEU A 428 -25.00 -18.32 8.27
N PHE A 429 -24.78 -18.94 7.11
CA PHE A 429 -25.63 -18.77 5.94
C PHE A 429 -26.67 -19.88 5.90
N GLU A 430 -27.95 -19.53 5.81
CA GLU A 430 -29.04 -20.53 5.76
C GLU A 430 -29.13 -21.23 4.39
N GLU A 431 -28.67 -20.56 3.34
CA GLU A 431 -28.67 -21.04 1.96
C GLU A 431 -27.25 -21.07 1.38
N PRO A 432 -26.96 -21.97 0.41
CA PRO A 432 -25.69 -21.98 -0.31
C PRO A 432 -25.37 -20.58 -0.86
N THR A 433 -24.19 -20.06 -0.53
CA THR A 433 -23.79 -18.68 -0.84
C THR A 433 -22.44 -18.63 -1.55
N ILE A 434 -22.36 -17.82 -2.60
CA ILE A 434 -21.12 -17.50 -3.31
C ILE A 434 -20.69 -16.10 -2.88
N ILE A 435 -19.48 -15.97 -2.37
CA ILE A 435 -18.93 -14.67 -1.96
C ILE A 435 -18.07 -14.10 -3.09
N ILE A 436 -18.26 -12.83 -3.39
CA ILE A 436 -17.35 -12.02 -4.21
C ILE A 436 -16.77 -10.94 -3.29
N ALA A 437 -15.49 -11.07 -2.94
CA ALA A 437 -14.81 -10.15 -2.03
C ALA A 437 -13.70 -9.37 -2.76
N SER A 438 -13.61 -8.06 -2.58
CA SER A 438 -12.46 -7.30 -3.13
C SER A 438 -11.14 -7.69 -2.45
N HIS A 439 -11.18 -7.95 -1.14
CA HIS A 439 -10.01 -8.31 -0.34
C HIS A 439 -10.15 -9.63 0.42
N VAL A 440 -9.01 -10.34 0.57
CA VAL A 440 -8.81 -11.53 1.42
C VAL A 440 -7.44 -11.41 2.09
N GLY A 441 -7.43 -11.25 3.41
CA GLY A 441 -6.24 -10.99 4.22
C GLY A 441 -5.43 -12.22 4.66
N GLY A 442 -5.96 -13.44 4.51
CA GLY A 442 -5.26 -14.71 4.78
C GLY A 442 -5.58 -15.39 6.11
N MET A 443 -6.20 -14.66 7.03
CA MET A 443 -6.49 -15.14 8.39
C MET A 443 -7.96 -15.50 8.59
N GLU A 444 -8.81 -15.24 7.60
CA GLU A 444 -10.24 -15.51 7.60
C GLU A 444 -10.54 -17.02 7.52
N ASP A 445 -11.62 -17.43 8.17
CA ASP A 445 -12.30 -18.70 7.90
C ASP A 445 -13.36 -18.53 6.83
N ILE A 446 -13.60 -19.59 6.06
CA ILE A 446 -14.74 -19.63 5.15
C ILE A 446 -15.99 -20.02 5.98
N PRO A 447 -17.06 -19.21 5.99
CA PRO A 447 -18.27 -19.52 6.75
C PRO A 447 -19.01 -20.77 6.25
N GLU A 448 -19.79 -21.41 7.12
CA GLU A 448 -20.63 -22.55 6.74
C GLU A 448 -21.65 -22.16 5.64
N ASN A 449 -21.93 -23.09 4.72
CA ASN A 449 -22.75 -22.89 3.51
C ASN A 449 -22.21 -21.88 2.49
N VAL A 450 -21.00 -21.34 2.66
CA VAL A 450 -20.28 -20.66 1.57
C VAL A 450 -19.70 -21.72 0.63
N THR A 451 -20.18 -21.75 -0.61
CA THR A 451 -19.82 -22.77 -1.61
C THR A 451 -18.69 -22.34 -2.54
N ALA A 452 -18.46 -21.03 -2.69
CA ALA A 452 -17.32 -20.48 -3.42
C ALA A 452 -16.96 -19.08 -2.93
N VAL A 453 -15.68 -18.73 -3.07
CA VAL A 453 -15.17 -17.37 -2.89
C VAL A 453 -14.43 -16.95 -4.16
N LEU A 454 -14.82 -15.82 -4.72
CA LEU A 454 -14.11 -15.14 -5.81
C LEU A 454 -13.53 -13.85 -5.25
N THR A 455 -12.27 -13.56 -5.58
CA THR A 455 -11.62 -12.34 -5.11
C THR A 455 -10.73 -11.71 -6.18
N ALA A 456 -10.62 -10.38 -6.10
CA ALA A 456 -9.67 -9.60 -6.88
C ALA A 456 -8.25 -9.62 -6.27
N SER A 457 -8.12 -10.01 -5.00
CA SER A 457 -6.83 -10.14 -4.32
C SER A 457 -6.08 -11.37 -4.80
N THR A 458 -4.76 -11.25 -4.92
CA THR A 458 -3.90 -12.42 -5.12
C THR A 458 -3.92 -13.30 -3.88
N THR A 459 -4.15 -14.59 -4.06
CA THR A 459 -4.16 -15.56 -2.96
C THR A 459 -3.19 -16.68 -3.27
N ASP A 460 -2.18 -16.87 -2.42
CA ASP A 460 -1.24 -17.98 -2.58
C ASP A 460 -1.95 -19.32 -2.35
N VAL A 461 -1.61 -20.33 -3.15
CA VAL A 461 -2.29 -21.63 -3.17
C VAL A 461 -2.05 -22.41 -1.87
N LEU A 462 -0.92 -22.16 -1.21
CA LEU A 462 -0.51 -22.77 0.05
C LEU A 462 -0.63 -21.82 1.25
N SER A 463 -1.30 -20.67 1.09
CA SER A 463 -1.68 -19.82 2.23
C SER A 463 -2.66 -20.52 3.17
N HIS A 464 -2.74 -20.10 4.43
CA HIS A 464 -3.64 -20.73 5.38
C HIS A 464 -5.13 -20.63 4.97
N VAL A 465 -5.57 -19.48 4.44
CA VAL A 465 -6.96 -19.30 3.96
C VAL A 465 -7.27 -20.26 2.80
N ALA A 466 -6.33 -20.47 1.88
CA ALA A 466 -6.48 -21.40 0.76
C ALA A 466 -6.61 -22.85 1.23
N ILE A 467 -5.75 -23.26 2.17
CA ILE A 467 -5.79 -24.60 2.77
C ILE A 467 -7.12 -24.83 3.49
N ARG A 468 -7.58 -23.85 4.29
CA ARG A 468 -8.87 -23.93 4.99
C ARG A 468 -10.04 -24.01 4.02
N ALA A 469 -10.07 -23.16 3.00
CA ALA A 469 -11.12 -23.20 1.96
C ALA A 469 -11.21 -24.56 1.27
N ARG A 470 -10.08 -25.25 1.04
CA ARG A 470 -10.07 -26.62 0.50
C ARG A 470 -10.65 -27.65 1.47
N SER A 471 -10.24 -27.58 2.73
CA SER A 471 -10.59 -28.57 3.74
C SER A 471 -12.09 -28.60 4.10
N GLN A 472 -12.82 -27.52 3.84
CA GLN A 472 -14.24 -27.38 4.20
C GLN A 472 -15.22 -28.01 3.19
N LYS A 473 -14.74 -28.75 2.17
CA LYS A 473 -15.56 -29.41 1.14
C LYS A 473 -16.51 -30.52 1.63
N THR A 474 -16.66 -30.72 2.94
CA THR A 474 -17.46 -31.82 3.51
C THR A 474 -18.71 -31.29 4.20
N PRO A 475 -19.92 -31.82 3.93
CA PRO A 475 -21.14 -31.44 4.65
C PRO A 475 -20.99 -31.69 6.16
N ALA A 476 -21.74 -30.93 6.98
CA ALA A 476 -21.74 -30.93 8.45
C ALA A 476 -21.13 -32.18 9.08
N LEU A 477 -19.82 -32.12 9.36
CA LEU A 477 -19.07 -33.22 9.94
C LEU A 477 -19.55 -33.47 11.38
N PRO A 478 -19.69 -34.72 11.82
CA PRO A 478 -20.12 -35.04 13.18
C PRO A 478 -19.20 -34.40 14.23
N PRO A 479 -19.70 -34.13 15.45
CA PRO A 479 -18.90 -33.54 16.52
C PRO A 479 -17.56 -34.24 16.69
N LEU A 480 -16.48 -33.47 16.66
CA LEU A 480 -15.12 -33.99 16.73
C LEU A 480 -14.81 -34.45 18.16
N THR A 481 -14.34 -35.69 18.31
CA THR A 481 -13.83 -36.17 19.59
C THR A 481 -12.33 -35.93 19.67
N ILE A 482 -11.88 -35.13 20.64
CA ILE A 482 -10.47 -34.82 20.82
C ILE A 482 -9.84 -35.78 21.85
N PRO A 483 -8.68 -36.40 21.55
CA PRO A 483 -7.96 -37.23 22.51
C PRO A 483 -7.55 -36.45 23.76
N LYS A 484 -7.80 -37.04 24.94
CA LYS A 484 -7.33 -36.46 26.20
C LYS A 484 -5.82 -36.62 26.35
N PRO A 485 -5.08 -35.56 26.74
CA PRO A 485 -3.66 -35.67 27.00
C PRO A 485 -3.32 -36.59 28.16
N LYS A 486 -2.06 -37.07 28.17
CA LYS A 486 -1.45 -37.75 29.31
C LYS A 486 -0.93 -36.72 30.30
N ALA A 487 -1.04 -37.04 31.59
CA ALA A 487 -0.50 -36.20 32.65
C ALA A 487 1.04 -36.25 32.67
N THR A 488 1.66 -35.09 32.95
CA THR A 488 3.09 -34.97 33.20
C THR A 488 3.37 -33.90 34.26
N THR A 489 4.46 -34.05 35.00
CA THR A 489 4.94 -33.12 36.02
C THR A 489 6.07 -32.23 35.52
N LYS A 490 6.74 -32.58 34.41
CA LYS A 490 7.80 -31.76 33.80
C LYS A 490 7.22 -30.46 33.22
N TRP A 491 7.90 -29.32 33.36
CA TRP A 491 7.45 -28.06 32.74
C TRP A 491 7.96 -27.91 31.32
N ALA A 492 9.13 -28.46 31.01
CA ALA A 492 9.68 -28.56 29.67
C ALA A 492 10.07 -30.01 29.32
N LEU A 493 9.84 -30.39 28.07
CA LEU A 493 10.29 -31.65 27.49
C LEU A 493 11.34 -31.38 26.41
N GLN A 494 12.44 -32.12 26.47
CA GLN A 494 13.37 -32.21 25.34
C GLN A 494 12.79 -33.14 24.28
N GLU A 495 13.27 -33.06 23.03
CA GLU A 495 12.72 -33.85 21.92
C GLU A 495 12.75 -35.37 22.16
N ALA A 496 13.78 -35.87 22.85
CA ALA A 496 13.87 -37.29 23.19
C ALA A 496 12.75 -37.75 24.13
N ASP A 497 12.13 -36.83 24.86
CA ASP A 497 11.00 -37.06 25.75
C ASP A 497 9.63 -36.80 25.08
N PHE A 498 9.59 -36.44 23.78
CA PHE A 498 8.33 -36.23 23.07
C PHE A 498 7.60 -37.57 22.93
N GLY A 499 6.50 -37.70 23.69
CA GLY A 499 5.70 -38.92 23.76
C GLY A 499 4.26 -38.71 23.31
N PRO A 500 3.59 -39.76 22.80
CA PRO A 500 2.18 -39.68 22.40
C PRO A 500 1.30 -39.21 23.57
N GLY A 501 0.55 -38.13 23.34
CA GLY A 501 -0.32 -37.51 24.33
C GLY A 501 0.37 -36.60 25.34
N LEU A 502 1.68 -36.33 25.22
CA LEU A 502 2.40 -35.33 26.03
C LEU A 502 2.56 -33.99 25.32
N VAL A 503 2.70 -34.03 23.99
CA VAL A 503 2.85 -32.88 23.09
C VAL A 503 1.90 -33.03 21.90
N GLY A 504 1.69 -31.95 21.14
CA GLY A 504 0.86 -31.98 19.94
C GLY A 504 1.59 -32.53 18.72
N GLY A 505 0.92 -32.46 17.57
CA GLY A 505 1.40 -33.09 16.35
C GLY A 505 2.58 -32.35 15.71
N LYS A 506 2.75 -31.02 15.89
CA LYS A 506 3.93 -30.31 15.38
C LYS A 506 5.19 -30.82 16.06
N SER A 507 5.20 -30.89 17.39
CA SER A 507 6.35 -31.42 18.15
C SER A 507 6.61 -32.89 17.77
N ALA A 508 5.57 -33.72 17.72
CA ALA A 508 5.70 -35.14 17.41
C ALA A 508 6.24 -35.39 15.99
N ASN A 509 5.77 -34.62 15.00
CA ASN A 509 6.19 -34.74 13.61
C ASN A 509 7.66 -34.31 13.43
N LEU A 510 8.09 -33.24 14.11
CA LEU A 510 9.49 -32.82 14.10
C LEU A 510 10.42 -33.89 14.71
N ALA A 511 10.05 -34.45 15.85
CA ALA A 511 10.80 -35.56 16.44
C ALA A 511 10.83 -36.79 15.53
N LYS A 512 9.75 -37.08 14.78
CA LYS A 512 9.71 -38.18 13.82
C LYS A 512 10.64 -37.97 12.61
N LEU A 513 10.83 -36.73 12.18
CA LEU A 513 11.72 -36.35 11.09
C LEU A 513 13.20 -36.44 11.46
N ARG A 514 13.53 -36.29 12.76
CA ARG A 514 14.90 -36.34 13.26
C ARG A 514 15.58 -37.65 12.84
N GLY A 515 16.68 -37.55 12.10
CA GLY A 515 17.43 -38.71 11.59
C GLY A 515 16.78 -39.46 10.43
N LYS A 516 15.70 -38.93 9.83
CA LYS A 516 15.03 -39.49 8.65
C LYS A 516 15.01 -38.54 7.44
N VAL A 517 15.46 -37.30 7.62
CA VAL A 517 15.64 -36.34 6.53
C VAL A 517 16.88 -36.69 5.70
N ALA A 518 16.88 -36.30 4.42
CA ALA A 518 18.00 -36.52 3.51
C ALA A 518 19.27 -35.75 3.93
N ASP A 519 20.41 -36.16 3.39
CA ASP A 519 21.68 -35.44 3.56
C ASP A 519 21.54 -33.99 3.07
N GLY A 520 22.01 -33.02 3.87
CA GLY A 520 21.88 -31.59 3.58
C GLY A 520 20.58 -30.94 4.11
N VAL A 521 19.60 -31.75 4.54
CA VAL A 521 18.38 -31.28 5.19
C VAL A 521 18.51 -31.37 6.70
N SER A 522 18.10 -30.32 7.40
CA SER A 522 18.08 -30.29 8.87
C SER A 522 16.69 -30.01 9.42
N VAL A 523 16.53 -30.20 10.72
CA VAL A 523 15.34 -29.82 11.47
C VAL A 523 15.81 -28.95 12.64
N PRO A 524 15.14 -27.84 13.01
CA PRO A 524 15.62 -26.98 14.08
C PRO A 524 15.60 -27.71 15.42
N ALA A 525 16.47 -27.32 16.35
CA ALA A 525 16.37 -27.76 17.74
C ALA A 525 15.08 -27.22 18.38
N SER A 526 14.44 -28.05 19.17
CA SER A 526 13.16 -27.72 19.81
C SER A 526 13.02 -28.27 21.23
N VAL A 527 12.17 -27.59 22.00
CA VAL A 527 11.71 -27.97 23.34
C VAL A 527 10.20 -27.77 23.34
N ALA A 528 9.46 -28.55 24.13
CA ALA A 528 8.02 -28.35 24.25
C ALA A 528 7.60 -28.11 25.70
N LEU A 529 6.72 -27.14 25.91
CA LEU A 529 5.89 -27.11 27.11
C LEU A 529 4.75 -28.10 26.88
N PRO A 530 4.67 -29.19 27.66
CA PRO A 530 3.72 -30.27 27.38
C PRO A 530 2.29 -29.85 27.69
N PHE A 531 1.34 -30.66 27.23
CA PHE A 531 -0.05 -30.56 27.66
C PHE A 531 -0.16 -30.55 29.20
N GLY A 532 -1.07 -29.75 29.72
CA GLY A 532 -1.21 -29.55 31.17
C GLY A 532 -0.31 -28.44 31.74
N ALA A 533 0.63 -27.87 30.99
CA ALA A 533 1.45 -26.75 31.46
C ALA A 533 0.62 -25.48 31.72
N PHE A 534 -0.30 -25.14 30.81
CA PHE A 534 -1.25 -24.05 31.01
C PHE A 534 -2.13 -24.30 32.24
N GLU A 535 -2.72 -25.48 32.35
CA GLU A 535 -3.64 -25.82 33.44
C GLU A 535 -2.94 -25.83 34.80
N ARG A 536 -1.67 -26.23 34.86
CA ARG A 536 -0.86 -26.13 36.09
C ARG A 536 -0.47 -24.70 36.42
N THR A 537 -0.15 -23.88 35.41
CA THR A 537 0.10 -22.44 35.57
C THR A 537 -1.12 -21.76 36.16
N LEU A 538 -2.31 -22.04 35.63
CA LEU A 538 -3.56 -21.48 36.12
C LEU A 538 -3.89 -21.89 37.57
N LYS A 539 -3.49 -23.11 37.96
CA LYS A 539 -3.69 -23.64 39.33
C LYS A 539 -2.64 -23.16 40.34
N ASP A 540 -1.60 -22.47 39.90
CA ASP A 540 -0.61 -21.93 40.82
C ASP A 540 -1.26 -20.89 41.75
N PRO A 541 -0.96 -20.88 43.06
CA PRO A 541 -1.55 -19.93 43.99
C PRO A 541 -1.39 -18.46 43.58
N SER A 542 -0.32 -18.11 42.86
CA SER A 542 -0.11 -16.76 42.32
C SER A 542 -1.16 -16.32 41.30
N ASN A 543 -1.86 -17.28 40.69
CA ASN A 543 -2.86 -17.05 39.64
C ASN A 543 -4.31 -17.26 40.08
N ALA A 544 -4.59 -17.48 41.38
CA ALA A 544 -5.93 -17.83 41.86
C ALA A 544 -7.03 -16.85 41.42
N ALA A 545 -6.78 -15.53 41.50
CA ALA A 545 -7.74 -14.51 41.06
C ALA A 545 -8.01 -14.56 39.55
N TYR A 546 -7.00 -14.87 38.74
CA TYR A 546 -7.14 -15.03 37.29
C TYR A 546 -7.86 -16.33 36.95
N ALA A 547 -7.63 -17.41 37.70
CA ALA A 547 -8.33 -18.67 37.53
C ALA A 547 -9.84 -18.50 37.74
N ASP A 548 -10.26 -17.82 38.82
CA ASP A 548 -11.67 -17.53 39.10
C ASP A 548 -12.30 -16.67 37.98
N ALA A 549 -11.58 -15.64 37.52
CA ALA A 549 -12.04 -14.76 36.45
C ALA A 549 -12.18 -15.51 35.11
N ILE A 550 -11.20 -16.34 34.75
CA ILE A 550 -11.22 -17.15 33.53
C ILE A 550 -12.36 -18.17 33.58
N GLU A 551 -12.59 -18.84 34.72
CA GLU A 551 -13.71 -19.77 34.88
C GLU A 551 -15.06 -19.06 34.72
N GLY A 552 -15.21 -17.86 35.27
CA GLY A 552 -16.39 -17.01 35.10
C GLY A 552 -16.66 -16.70 33.62
N LEU A 553 -15.64 -16.23 32.90
CA LEU A 553 -15.75 -15.89 31.49
C LEU A 553 -16.01 -17.12 30.59
N GLN A 554 -15.45 -18.28 30.93
CA GLN A 554 -15.74 -19.54 30.23
C GLN A 554 -17.20 -19.96 30.41
N LYS A 555 -17.79 -19.75 31.60
CA LYS A 555 -19.23 -20.00 31.84
C LYS A 555 -20.10 -19.06 31.03
N ASP A 556 -19.69 -17.81 30.85
CA ASP A 556 -20.40 -16.85 30.01
C ASP A 556 -20.29 -17.21 28.52
N LEU A 557 -19.11 -17.64 28.09
CA LEU A 557 -18.87 -18.14 26.73
C LEU A 557 -19.72 -19.36 26.40
N ALA A 558 -19.90 -20.29 27.35
CA ALA A 558 -20.76 -21.47 27.19
C ALA A 558 -22.26 -21.14 27.06
N LYS A 559 -22.69 -19.95 27.49
CA LYS A 559 -24.07 -19.46 27.35
C LYS A 559 -24.27 -18.56 26.13
N ALA A 560 -23.21 -18.30 25.36
CA ALA A 560 -23.28 -17.38 24.23
C ALA A 560 -24.22 -17.89 23.13
N GLY A 561 -25.09 -17.00 22.66
CA GLY A 561 -25.99 -17.25 21.53
C GLY A 561 -25.30 -17.03 20.18
N GLU A 562 -25.97 -16.31 19.27
CA GLU A 562 -25.39 -15.93 17.98
C GLU A 562 -24.38 -14.78 18.12
N GLY A 563 -23.37 -14.76 17.24
CA GLY A 563 -22.32 -13.74 17.21
C GLY A 563 -21.10 -14.04 18.08
N VAL A 564 -20.16 -13.09 18.08
CA VAL A 564 -18.85 -13.17 18.73
C VAL A 564 -18.93 -12.59 20.14
N PRO A 565 -18.73 -13.39 21.20
CA PRO A 565 -18.90 -12.92 22.58
C PRO A 565 -17.75 -12.01 23.03
N ALA A 566 -18.08 -10.90 23.71
CA ALA A 566 -17.07 -10.00 24.29
C ALA A 566 -16.13 -10.71 25.30
N ALA A 567 -16.59 -11.81 25.90
CA ALA A 567 -15.80 -12.64 26.81
C ALA A 567 -14.51 -13.19 26.16
N LEU A 568 -14.48 -13.38 24.83
CA LEU A 568 -13.29 -13.86 24.11
C LEU A 568 -12.13 -12.87 24.21
N ALA A 569 -12.38 -11.58 23.96
CA ALA A 569 -11.36 -10.55 24.06
C ALA A 569 -10.82 -10.43 25.49
N GLN A 570 -11.69 -10.53 26.49
CA GLN A 570 -11.32 -10.49 27.91
C GLN A 570 -10.48 -11.71 28.31
N LEU A 571 -10.89 -12.93 27.92
CA LEU A 571 -10.11 -14.16 28.14
C LEU A 571 -8.73 -14.06 27.49
N ARG A 572 -8.67 -13.61 26.25
CA ARG A 572 -7.42 -13.44 25.51
C ARG A 572 -6.48 -12.47 26.23
N GLN A 573 -6.99 -11.30 26.66
CA GLN A 573 -6.18 -10.32 27.39
C GLN A 573 -5.68 -10.86 28.74
N LEU A 574 -6.56 -11.48 29.53
CA LEU A 574 -6.22 -12.03 30.84
C LEU A 574 -5.15 -13.13 30.74
N VAL A 575 -5.26 -14.04 29.77
CA VAL A 575 -4.29 -15.11 29.60
C VAL A 575 -2.97 -14.61 29.02
N ALA A 576 -3.03 -13.68 28.06
CA ALA A 576 -1.84 -13.13 27.42
C ALA A 576 -0.95 -12.31 28.36
N THR A 577 -1.56 -11.58 29.30
CA THR A 577 -0.84 -10.56 30.10
C THR A 577 -1.03 -10.68 31.61
N GLY A 578 -2.05 -11.41 32.07
CA GLY A 578 -2.40 -11.50 33.49
C GLY A 578 -1.71 -12.64 34.22
N LEU A 579 -1.40 -13.76 33.54
CA LEU A 579 -0.83 -14.93 34.21
C LEU A 579 0.62 -14.71 34.62
N THR A 580 0.93 -15.10 35.85
CA THR A 580 2.30 -15.16 36.37
C THR A 580 2.86 -16.56 36.13
N ALA A 581 4.00 -16.65 35.44
CA ALA A 581 4.68 -17.92 35.24
C ALA A 581 5.22 -18.47 36.57
N PRO A 582 4.92 -19.73 36.95
CA PRO A 582 5.46 -20.33 38.16
C PRO A 582 6.99 -20.39 38.12
N ALA A 583 7.66 -20.23 39.27
CA ALA A 583 9.13 -20.21 39.32
C ALA A 583 9.77 -21.44 38.64
N ALA A 584 9.20 -22.63 38.84
CA ALA A 584 9.68 -23.86 38.20
C ALA A 584 9.55 -23.86 36.66
N LEU A 585 8.54 -23.17 36.10
CA LEU A 585 8.42 -22.99 34.65
C LEU A 585 9.48 -22.00 34.14
N VAL A 586 9.75 -20.93 34.89
CA VAL A 586 10.78 -19.94 34.53
C VAL A 586 12.18 -20.59 34.58
N ASP A 587 12.44 -21.42 35.59
CA ASP A 587 13.71 -22.13 35.74
C ASP A 587 13.97 -23.12 34.57
N GLU A 588 12.92 -23.80 34.09
CA GLU A 588 13.01 -24.75 32.98
C GLU A 588 12.92 -24.10 31.58
N ALA A 589 12.24 -22.95 31.44
CA ALA A 589 11.86 -22.39 30.14
C ALA A 589 11.76 -20.83 30.11
N ALA A 590 12.65 -20.13 30.81
CA ALA A 590 12.70 -18.67 31.01
C ALA A 590 12.07 -17.79 29.91
N ALA A 591 12.77 -17.57 28.79
CA ALA A 591 12.33 -16.67 27.70
C ALA A 591 11.05 -17.15 26.97
N ALA A 592 10.71 -18.43 27.13
CA ALA A 592 9.54 -19.03 26.52
C ALA A 592 8.27 -18.92 27.37
N ALA A 593 8.39 -18.63 28.67
CA ALA A 593 7.26 -18.53 29.57
C ALA A 593 6.33 -17.36 29.20
N GLU A 594 6.90 -16.22 28.78
CA GLU A 594 6.13 -15.05 28.32
C GLU A 594 5.43 -15.34 26.98
N ALA A 595 6.15 -15.95 26.04
CA ALA A 595 5.63 -16.41 24.75
C ALA A 595 4.44 -17.36 24.89
N ALA A 596 4.54 -18.29 25.85
CA ALA A 596 3.55 -19.31 26.10
C ALA A 596 2.20 -18.71 26.50
N GLY A 597 2.19 -17.60 27.25
CA GLY A 597 0.96 -16.87 27.59
C GLY A 597 0.20 -16.40 26.36
N LEU A 598 0.90 -15.83 25.36
CA LEU A 598 0.31 -15.40 24.09
C LEU A 598 -0.22 -16.60 23.27
N VAL A 599 0.53 -17.70 23.22
CA VAL A 599 0.09 -18.93 22.53
C VAL A 599 -1.12 -19.56 23.22
N TRP A 600 -1.16 -19.61 24.55
CA TRP A 600 -2.32 -20.12 25.28
C TRP A 600 -3.55 -19.22 25.10
N ALA A 601 -3.35 -17.90 25.04
CA ALA A 601 -4.42 -16.95 24.79
C ALA A 601 -5.07 -17.12 23.41
N SER A 602 -4.34 -17.65 22.42
CA SER A 602 -4.87 -17.85 21.07
C SER A 602 -6.02 -18.88 21.01
N LYS A 603 -6.20 -19.69 22.06
CA LYS A 603 -7.40 -20.55 22.24
C LYS A 603 -8.69 -19.73 22.12
N TRP A 604 -8.69 -18.50 22.62
CA TRP A 604 -9.86 -17.59 22.63
C TRP A 604 -9.75 -16.49 21.59
N SER A 605 -8.92 -16.68 20.55
CA SER A 605 -9.12 -15.90 19.33
C SER A 605 -10.53 -16.18 18.77
N GLU A 606 -11.14 -15.15 18.20
CA GLU A 606 -12.47 -15.26 17.58
C GLU A 606 -12.54 -16.45 16.62
N ARG A 607 -11.54 -16.55 15.74
CA ARG A 607 -11.36 -17.63 14.78
C ARG A 607 -11.28 -19.02 15.43
N ALA A 608 -10.36 -19.21 16.38
CA ALA A 608 -10.19 -20.50 17.05
C ALA A 608 -11.45 -20.94 17.80
N TRP A 609 -12.20 -20.00 18.36
CA TRP A 609 -13.46 -20.30 19.01
C TRP A 609 -14.57 -20.67 18.01
N LEU A 610 -14.75 -19.90 16.93
CA LEU A 610 -15.74 -20.16 15.89
C LEU A 610 -15.51 -21.54 15.23
N SER A 611 -14.26 -21.84 14.86
CA SER A 611 -13.88 -23.13 14.26
C SER A 611 -14.19 -24.32 15.19
N ARG A 612 -13.90 -24.19 16.49
CA ARG A 612 -14.22 -25.23 17.50
C ARG A 612 -15.73 -25.40 17.68
N ARG A 613 -16.47 -24.29 17.75
CA ARG A 613 -17.92 -24.29 17.89
C ARG A 613 -18.60 -24.99 16.71
N ALA A 614 -18.17 -24.70 15.48
CA ALA A 614 -18.67 -25.35 14.27
C ALA A 614 -18.49 -26.87 14.28
N ARG A 615 -17.50 -27.38 15.03
CA ARG A 615 -17.17 -28.81 15.14
C ARG A 615 -17.63 -29.43 16.46
N GLY A 616 -18.37 -28.68 17.28
CA GLY A 616 -18.88 -29.14 18.58
C GLY A 616 -17.80 -29.38 19.64
N VAL A 617 -16.60 -28.82 19.46
CA VAL A 617 -15.47 -28.99 20.40
C VAL A 617 -15.65 -28.06 21.60
N LYS A 618 -15.68 -28.64 22.81
CA LYS A 618 -15.75 -27.87 24.06
C LYS A 618 -14.39 -27.29 24.43
N ASP A 619 -14.40 -26.12 25.05
CA ASP A 619 -13.20 -25.47 25.59
C ASP A 619 -12.40 -26.35 26.55
N SER A 620 -13.08 -27.17 27.35
CA SER A 620 -12.46 -28.09 28.33
C SER A 620 -11.72 -29.27 27.71
N ASP A 621 -11.97 -29.56 26.43
CA ASP A 621 -11.40 -30.71 25.72
C ASP A 621 -10.15 -30.33 24.90
N LEU A 622 -9.92 -29.03 24.69
CA LEU A 622 -8.74 -28.50 24.00
C LEU A 622 -7.61 -28.18 25.00
N TYR A 623 -6.49 -28.86 24.83
CA TYR A 623 -5.25 -28.62 25.56
C TYR A 623 -4.20 -28.09 24.60
N MET A 624 -3.46 -27.07 25.04
CA MET A 624 -2.44 -26.40 24.23
C MET A 624 -1.05 -26.71 24.80
N ALA A 625 -0.27 -27.52 24.09
CA ALA A 625 1.17 -27.56 24.27
C ALA A 625 1.79 -26.36 23.53
N VAL A 626 3.04 -26.03 23.85
CA VAL A 626 3.79 -24.96 23.18
C VAL A 626 5.11 -25.51 22.69
N LEU A 627 5.29 -25.54 21.38
CA LEU A 627 6.56 -25.89 20.74
C LEU A 627 7.45 -24.64 20.71
N LEU A 628 8.64 -24.76 21.30
CA LEU A 628 9.67 -23.73 21.32
C LEU A 628 10.75 -24.15 20.34
N GLN A 629 10.93 -23.35 19.30
CA GLN A 629 11.81 -23.68 18.19
C GLN A 629 12.75 -22.51 17.91
N GLN A 630 14.03 -22.80 17.67
CA GLN A 630 14.96 -21.78 17.22
C GLN A 630 14.53 -21.28 15.83
N VAL A 631 14.44 -19.95 15.67
CA VAL A 631 14.19 -19.34 14.36
C VAL A 631 15.47 -19.43 13.53
N VAL A 632 15.35 -20.00 12.33
CA VAL A 632 16.42 -20.04 11.34
C VAL A 632 16.26 -18.81 10.44
N PRO A 633 17.28 -17.93 10.30
CA PRO A 633 17.16 -16.68 9.56
C PRO A 633 17.13 -16.96 8.05
N ALA A 634 15.92 -17.14 7.52
CA ALA A 634 15.66 -17.55 6.15
C ALA A 634 16.13 -16.51 5.11
N GLU A 635 16.85 -16.96 4.09
CA GLU A 635 16.94 -16.21 2.82
C GLU A 635 15.63 -16.38 2.05
N TYR A 636 15.17 -17.63 1.96
CA TYR A 636 13.88 -18.00 1.41
C TYR A 636 13.13 -18.93 2.35
N ALA A 637 11.81 -18.76 2.43
CA ALA A 637 10.91 -19.71 3.08
C ALA A 637 10.04 -20.38 2.02
N PHE A 638 9.68 -21.63 2.27
CA PHE A 638 8.88 -22.41 1.34
C PHE A 638 7.78 -23.21 2.05
N VAL A 639 6.71 -23.46 1.30
CA VAL A 639 5.71 -24.49 1.62
C VAL A 639 5.64 -25.46 0.45
N LEU A 640 5.63 -26.76 0.75
CA LEU A 640 5.49 -27.84 -0.24
C LEU A 640 4.30 -28.72 0.11
N HIS A 641 3.52 -29.06 -0.91
CA HIS A 641 2.52 -30.12 -0.89
C HIS A 641 3.00 -31.25 -1.81
N THR A 642 3.05 -32.49 -1.31
CA THR A 642 3.57 -33.63 -2.09
C THR A 642 2.55 -34.29 -3.01
N ALA A 643 1.27 -33.92 -2.87
CA ALA A 643 0.26 -34.08 -3.90
C ALA A 643 -0.21 -32.70 -4.38
N ASN A 644 -0.48 -32.56 -5.67
CA ASN A 644 -0.87 -31.27 -6.23
C ASN A 644 -2.21 -30.80 -5.62
N PRO A 645 -2.25 -29.66 -4.91
CA PRO A 645 -3.43 -29.22 -4.17
C PRO A 645 -4.53 -28.62 -5.06
N VAL A 646 -4.24 -28.35 -6.33
CA VAL A 646 -5.18 -27.81 -7.31
C VAL A 646 -5.84 -28.93 -8.10
N THR A 647 -5.06 -29.94 -8.51
CA THR A 647 -5.53 -31.05 -9.37
C THR A 647 -5.81 -32.35 -8.61
N GLY A 648 -5.30 -32.50 -7.39
CA GLY A 648 -5.33 -33.74 -6.61
C GLY A 648 -4.33 -34.81 -7.08
N ALA A 649 -3.44 -34.48 -8.02
CA ALA A 649 -2.48 -35.45 -8.57
C ALA A 649 -1.46 -35.90 -7.51
N LEU A 650 -1.46 -37.20 -7.21
CA LEU A 650 -0.45 -37.81 -6.34
C LEU A 650 0.91 -37.90 -7.06
N GLY A 651 2.00 -37.63 -6.34
CA GLY A 651 3.36 -37.71 -6.87
C GLY A 651 3.81 -36.49 -7.69
N GLU A 652 2.99 -35.45 -7.79
CA GLU A 652 3.36 -34.13 -8.29
C GLU A 652 3.53 -33.19 -7.08
N VAL A 653 4.77 -32.79 -6.79
CA VAL A 653 5.05 -31.83 -5.72
C VAL A 653 4.65 -30.45 -6.24
N PHE A 654 3.88 -29.71 -5.46
CA PHE A 654 3.57 -28.31 -5.67
C PHE A 654 4.24 -27.48 -4.58
N GLY A 655 4.94 -26.42 -4.94
CA GLY A 655 5.66 -25.60 -3.97
C GLY A 655 5.49 -24.12 -4.20
N GLU A 656 5.51 -23.37 -3.10
CA GLU A 656 5.56 -21.91 -3.09
C GLU A 656 6.75 -21.42 -2.27
N VAL A 657 7.45 -20.40 -2.78
CA VAL A 657 8.68 -19.85 -2.18
C VAL A 657 8.61 -18.32 -2.09
N VAL A 658 9.01 -17.77 -0.95
CA VAL A 658 9.04 -16.32 -0.68
C VAL A 658 10.40 -15.88 -0.15
N VAL A 659 10.71 -14.58 -0.29
CA VAL A 659 11.91 -13.97 0.30
C VAL A 659 11.70 -13.71 1.79
N GLY A 660 12.68 -14.08 2.60
CA GLY A 660 12.61 -14.01 4.05
C GLY A 660 11.81 -15.16 4.66
N MET A 661 11.17 -14.89 5.79
CA MET A 661 10.46 -15.86 6.62
C MET A 661 9.07 -16.21 6.07
N GLY A 662 8.55 -17.37 6.46
CA GLY A 662 7.32 -17.98 5.91
C GLY A 662 6.03 -17.19 6.18
N GLU A 663 6.05 -16.24 7.12
CA GLU A 663 4.92 -15.38 7.50
C GLU A 663 4.31 -14.66 6.29
N ALA A 664 5.13 -14.23 5.33
CA ALA A 664 4.66 -13.57 4.10
C ALA A 664 3.80 -14.50 3.22
N LEU A 665 4.08 -15.80 3.24
CA LEU A 665 3.38 -16.83 2.46
C LEU A 665 2.14 -17.32 3.21
N VAL A 666 2.33 -17.84 4.43
CA VAL A 666 1.23 -18.47 5.18
C VAL A 666 0.15 -17.47 5.58
N GLY A 667 0.52 -16.20 5.80
CA GLY A 667 -0.38 -15.08 6.10
C GLY A 667 -1.02 -14.43 4.89
N ASN A 668 -0.81 -14.92 3.66
CA ASN A 668 -1.37 -14.36 2.43
C ASN A 668 -1.08 -12.86 2.21
N HIS A 669 0.15 -12.40 2.51
CA HIS A 669 0.50 -11.00 2.27
C HIS A 669 0.37 -10.64 0.78
N PRO A 670 -0.07 -9.41 0.42
CA PRO A 670 -0.33 -9.03 -0.96
C PRO A 670 0.84 -9.30 -1.93
N GLY A 671 0.49 -9.79 -3.12
CA GLY A 671 1.44 -10.28 -4.13
C GLY A 671 1.61 -11.79 -4.07
N ARG A 672 2.31 -12.32 -5.09
CA ARG A 672 2.44 -13.77 -5.29
C ARG A 672 3.76 -14.29 -4.77
N ALA A 673 3.75 -15.50 -4.21
CA ALA A 673 4.96 -16.29 -4.07
C ALA A 673 5.45 -16.80 -5.44
N LEU A 674 6.72 -17.21 -5.50
CA LEU A 674 7.18 -18.05 -6.60
C LEU A 674 6.45 -19.39 -6.48
N SER A 675 5.76 -19.84 -7.52
CA SER A 675 5.03 -21.11 -7.48
C SER A 675 5.57 -22.06 -8.54
N PHE A 676 5.73 -23.34 -8.21
CA PHE A 676 6.20 -24.36 -9.14
C PHE A 676 5.51 -25.70 -8.89
N ARG A 677 5.64 -26.60 -9.87
CA ARG A 677 5.26 -28.00 -9.73
C ARG A 677 6.28 -28.92 -10.39
N ALA A 678 6.43 -30.13 -9.87
CA ALA A 678 7.38 -31.10 -10.38
C ALA A 678 6.97 -32.56 -10.09
N GLU A 679 7.06 -33.41 -11.11
CA GLU A 679 6.97 -34.88 -10.97
C GLU A 679 8.35 -35.51 -10.78
N ALA A 680 8.41 -36.82 -10.47
CA ALA A 680 9.69 -37.51 -10.28
C ALA A 680 10.52 -37.49 -11.56
N GLY A 681 11.78 -37.07 -11.45
CA GLY A 681 12.72 -37.06 -12.57
C GLY A 681 12.37 -36.08 -13.69
N GLN A 682 11.37 -35.22 -13.49
CA GLN A 682 11.04 -34.14 -14.41
C GLN A 682 11.58 -32.81 -13.88
N GLN A 683 11.96 -31.94 -14.80
CA GLN A 683 12.41 -30.61 -14.46
C GLN A 683 11.25 -29.78 -13.86
N PRO A 684 11.48 -29.04 -12.76
CA PRO A 684 10.45 -28.21 -12.14
C PRO A 684 9.88 -27.15 -13.10
N GLN A 685 8.56 -27.15 -13.25
CA GLN A 685 7.85 -26.14 -14.02
C GLN A 685 7.51 -24.94 -13.13
N VAL A 686 8.10 -23.79 -13.42
CA VAL A 686 7.71 -22.52 -12.80
C VAL A 686 6.36 -22.07 -13.36
N LEU A 687 5.42 -21.79 -12.46
CA LEU A 687 4.06 -21.36 -12.79
C LEU A 687 3.87 -19.85 -12.61
N SER A 688 4.57 -19.26 -11.64
CA SER A 688 4.61 -17.81 -11.45
C SER A 688 5.88 -17.38 -10.71
N LEU A 689 6.30 -16.13 -10.95
CA LEU A 689 7.42 -15.49 -10.28
C LEU A 689 6.92 -14.62 -9.12
N PRO A 690 7.78 -14.38 -8.10
CA PRO A 690 7.35 -13.72 -6.89
C PRO A 690 7.15 -12.21 -7.11
N SER A 691 6.13 -11.63 -6.47
CA SER A 691 5.79 -10.21 -6.59
C SER A 691 5.41 -9.55 -5.25
N LYS A 692 5.57 -10.26 -4.12
CA LYS A 692 5.23 -9.74 -2.79
C LYS A 692 6.02 -8.48 -2.46
N ARG A 693 5.31 -7.46 -1.95
CA ARG A 693 5.92 -6.18 -1.58
C ARG A 693 6.79 -6.29 -0.34
N LEU A 694 6.34 -7.04 0.66
CA LEU A 694 6.93 -7.13 2.00
C LEU A 694 7.45 -8.54 2.27
N GLY A 695 8.59 -8.60 2.96
CA GLY A 695 9.17 -9.80 3.52
C GLY A 695 9.41 -9.63 5.02
N PHE A 696 9.50 -10.74 5.74
CA PHE A 696 9.78 -10.77 7.16
C PHE A 696 11.15 -11.38 7.42
N PHE A 697 11.90 -10.86 8.37
CA PHE A 697 13.29 -11.25 8.61
C PHE A 697 13.57 -11.41 10.10
N ALA A 698 14.32 -12.44 10.45
CA ALA A 698 14.77 -12.63 11.82
C ALA A 698 15.70 -11.47 12.25
N PRO A 699 15.59 -10.99 13.50
CA PRO A 699 16.47 -9.96 14.02
C PRO A 699 17.91 -10.47 14.19
N ALA A 700 18.91 -9.58 14.08
CA ALA A 700 20.32 -9.93 14.07
C ALA A 700 20.83 -10.66 15.34
N GLY A 701 20.11 -10.53 16.46
CA GLY A 701 20.42 -11.23 17.72
C GLY A 701 19.88 -12.67 17.81
N GLY A 702 19.25 -13.17 16.74
CA GLY A 702 18.49 -14.42 16.75
C GLY A 702 17.09 -14.24 17.33
N ALA A 703 16.23 -15.23 17.09
CA ALA A 703 14.89 -15.29 17.64
C ALA A 703 14.51 -16.73 18.01
N LEU A 704 13.59 -16.84 18.96
CA LEU A 704 12.86 -18.07 19.27
C LEU A 704 11.43 -17.90 18.76
N ILE A 705 10.79 -18.96 18.27
CA ILE A 705 9.37 -18.96 17.99
C ILE A 705 8.65 -19.93 18.93
N ALA A 706 7.60 -19.43 19.60
CA ALA A 706 6.67 -20.25 20.36
C ALA A 706 5.46 -20.54 19.47
N ARG A 707 5.30 -21.81 19.08
CA ARG A 707 4.26 -22.27 18.17
C ARG A 707 3.18 -23.00 18.96
N SER A 708 1.92 -22.76 18.59
CA SER A 708 0.80 -23.58 19.06
C SER A 708 1.01 -25.05 18.72
N ASP A 709 0.64 -25.94 19.62
CA ASP A 709 0.73 -27.39 19.40
C ASP A 709 -0.41 -28.11 20.12
N SER A 710 -1.65 -27.79 19.74
CA SER A 710 -2.84 -28.31 20.43
C SER A 710 -3.14 -29.78 20.10
N ASN A 711 -3.89 -30.45 20.99
CA ASN A 711 -4.43 -31.78 20.75
C ASN A 711 -5.53 -31.83 19.68
N GLY A 712 -5.91 -30.69 19.10
CA GLY A 712 -6.93 -30.56 18.06
C GLY A 712 -6.41 -30.16 16.68
N GLU A 713 -5.17 -29.69 16.53
CA GLU A 713 -4.65 -29.06 15.30
C GLU A 713 -4.48 -30.00 14.11
N ASP A 714 -4.09 -31.26 14.35
CA ASP A 714 -3.71 -32.24 13.32
C ASP A 714 -4.72 -33.39 13.17
N LEU A 715 -6.00 -33.12 13.47
CA LEU A 715 -7.05 -34.12 13.30
C LEU A 715 -7.51 -34.14 11.84
N GLU A 716 -7.63 -35.32 11.24
CA GLU A 716 -7.98 -35.53 9.82
C GLU A 716 -9.27 -34.81 9.38
N ALA A 717 -10.20 -34.60 10.31
CA ALA A 717 -11.47 -33.91 10.08
C ALA A 717 -11.50 -32.48 10.65
N PHE A 718 -10.36 -31.86 10.97
CA PHE A 718 -10.28 -30.51 11.54
C PHE A 718 -9.10 -29.73 10.97
N ALA A 719 -9.37 -28.71 10.15
CA ALA A 719 -8.33 -27.87 9.60
C ALA A 719 -7.80 -26.88 10.63
N GLY A 720 -6.79 -27.29 11.41
CA GLY A 720 -6.09 -26.43 12.38
C GLY A 720 -5.06 -25.49 11.77
N ALA A 721 -4.88 -25.50 10.43
CA ALA A 721 -3.89 -24.71 9.72
C ALA A 721 -4.01 -23.20 10.02
N GLY A 722 -2.98 -22.66 10.65
CA GLY A 722 -2.91 -21.25 11.02
C GLY A 722 -4.02 -20.81 11.98
N LEU A 723 -4.70 -21.74 12.68
CA LEU A 723 -5.84 -21.43 13.54
C LEU A 723 -5.44 -20.73 14.83
N TYR A 724 -4.33 -21.18 15.41
CA TYR A 724 -3.74 -20.69 16.64
C TYR A 724 -2.43 -19.95 16.35
N ASP A 725 -1.98 -19.13 17.31
CA ASP A 725 -0.90 -18.17 17.05
C ASP A 725 0.48 -18.83 17.19
N SER A 726 1.42 -18.37 16.37
CA SER A 726 2.86 -18.63 16.54
C SER A 726 3.55 -17.28 16.76
N ILE A 727 4.32 -17.18 17.84
CA ILE A 727 4.83 -15.91 18.35
C ILE A 727 6.37 -15.92 18.29
N PRO A 728 6.97 -15.15 17.37
CA PRO A 728 8.41 -14.92 17.35
C PRO A 728 8.81 -13.93 18.45
N LEU A 729 9.92 -14.23 19.13
CA LEU A 729 10.50 -13.44 20.20
C LEU A 729 12.02 -13.26 19.97
N PRO A 730 12.49 -12.02 19.74
CA PRO A 730 11.68 -10.82 19.49
C PRO A 730 10.87 -10.93 18.18
N PRO A 731 9.88 -10.04 17.95
CA PRO A 731 9.14 -9.98 16.69
C PRO A 731 10.04 -9.88 15.46
N LEU A 732 9.57 -10.39 14.32
CA LEU A 732 10.29 -10.31 13.05
C LEU A 732 10.33 -8.87 12.53
N ASN A 733 11.40 -8.53 11.82
CA ASN A 733 11.53 -7.27 11.11
C ASN A 733 10.78 -7.35 9.78
N GLU A 734 9.95 -6.36 9.49
CA GLU A 734 9.28 -6.21 8.20
C GLU A 734 10.09 -5.26 7.31
N SER A 735 10.32 -5.63 6.04
CA SER A 735 10.95 -4.74 5.06
C SER A 735 10.47 -5.01 3.64
N THR A 736 10.65 -4.02 2.76
CA THR A 736 10.35 -4.22 1.33
C THR A 736 11.34 -5.19 0.69
N VAL A 737 10.86 -5.97 -0.27
CA VAL A 737 11.67 -6.97 -0.98
C VAL A 737 12.25 -6.37 -2.26
N ASP A 738 13.57 -6.46 -2.41
CA ASP A 738 14.30 -6.12 -3.62
C ASP A 738 14.46 -7.35 -4.52
N TYR A 739 13.56 -7.49 -5.50
CA TYR A 739 13.67 -8.54 -6.52
C TYR A 739 14.71 -8.23 -7.60
N GLY A 740 15.22 -6.99 -7.70
CA GLY A 740 16.28 -6.62 -8.64
C GLY A 740 17.59 -7.36 -8.34
N SER A 741 17.83 -7.67 -7.07
CA SER A 741 19.00 -8.41 -6.58
C SER A 741 18.71 -9.85 -6.16
N SER A 742 17.46 -10.33 -6.23
CA SER A 742 17.08 -11.64 -5.70
C SER A 742 17.42 -12.79 -6.66
N GLY A 743 18.07 -13.84 -6.13
CA GLY A 743 18.36 -15.08 -6.86
C GLY A 743 17.11 -15.82 -7.34
N LEU A 744 16.00 -15.74 -6.59
CA LEU A 744 14.70 -16.29 -6.98
C LEU A 744 14.14 -15.73 -8.30
N PHE A 745 14.59 -14.55 -8.71
CA PHE A 745 14.02 -13.83 -9.86
C PHE A 745 14.89 -13.93 -11.12
N TRP A 746 16.22 -13.98 -10.97
CA TRP A 746 17.15 -13.81 -12.09
C TRP A 746 18.00 -15.03 -12.43
N GLU A 747 18.34 -15.87 -11.47
CA GLU A 747 19.35 -16.92 -11.66
C GLU A 747 18.73 -18.23 -12.14
N GLY A 748 18.45 -18.33 -13.43
CA GLY A 748 17.68 -19.45 -14.01
C GLY A 748 18.20 -20.85 -13.65
N GLU A 749 19.50 -21.11 -13.76
CA GLU A 749 20.08 -22.42 -13.42
C GLU A 749 20.09 -22.67 -11.91
N HIS A 750 20.43 -21.67 -11.10
CA HIS A 750 20.42 -21.77 -9.64
C HIS A 750 19.01 -22.01 -9.11
N LEU A 751 18.03 -21.24 -9.60
CA LEU A 751 16.62 -21.42 -9.29
C LEU A 751 16.15 -22.83 -9.65
N GLN A 752 16.46 -23.30 -10.85
CA GLN A 752 16.09 -24.66 -11.28
C GLN A 752 16.71 -25.74 -10.37
N GLY A 753 17.98 -25.59 -9.98
CA GLY A 753 18.63 -26.46 -8.99
C GLY A 753 17.93 -26.44 -7.63
N MET A 754 17.61 -25.25 -7.12
CA MET A 754 16.89 -25.08 -5.85
C MET A 754 15.50 -25.75 -5.89
N LEU A 755 14.72 -25.54 -6.95
CA LEU A 755 13.40 -26.15 -7.10
C LEU A 755 13.47 -27.68 -7.21
N GLN A 756 14.51 -28.20 -7.85
CA GLN A 756 14.77 -29.63 -7.93
C GLN A 756 15.05 -30.21 -6.54
N GLU A 757 15.93 -29.55 -5.76
CA GLU A 757 16.25 -29.97 -4.40
C GLU A 757 15.02 -29.93 -3.49
N LEU A 758 14.20 -28.86 -3.56
CA LEU A 758 12.94 -28.78 -2.82
C LEU A 758 11.97 -29.92 -3.20
N THR A 759 11.91 -30.30 -4.47
CA THR A 759 11.10 -31.44 -4.94
C THR A 759 11.56 -32.75 -4.30
N GLU A 760 12.87 -32.96 -4.21
CA GLU A 760 13.47 -34.16 -3.60
C GLU A 760 13.25 -34.19 -2.09
N VAL A 761 13.35 -33.04 -1.41
CA VAL A 761 13.02 -32.90 0.01
C VAL A 761 11.55 -33.26 0.27
N GLY A 762 10.62 -32.74 -0.55
CA GLY A 762 9.20 -33.07 -0.45
C GLY A 762 8.96 -34.58 -0.46
N ARG A 763 9.55 -35.28 -1.44
CA ARG A 763 9.46 -36.75 -1.57
C ARG A 763 10.11 -37.51 -0.43
N SER A 764 11.28 -37.07 0.02
CA SER A 764 12.00 -37.69 1.13
C SER A 764 11.16 -37.64 2.41
N ILE A 765 10.51 -36.50 2.67
CA ILE A 765 9.63 -36.33 3.83
C ILE A 765 8.37 -37.18 3.70
N GLU A 766 7.71 -37.20 2.54
CA GLU A 766 6.58 -38.10 2.28
C GLU A 766 6.95 -39.58 2.55
N THR A 767 8.13 -40.01 2.11
CA THR A 767 8.67 -41.36 2.37
C THR A 767 8.90 -41.59 3.86
N ALA A 768 9.47 -40.62 4.59
CA ALA A 768 9.67 -40.70 6.05
C ALA A 768 8.35 -40.81 6.83
N PHE A 769 7.25 -40.33 6.25
CA PHE A 769 5.88 -40.48 6.76
C PHE A 769 5.13 -41.70 6.21
N GLY A 770 5.81 -42.61 5.50
CA GLY A 770 5.23 -43.86 5.02
C GLY A 770 4.47 -43.74 3.70
N GLY A 771 4.77 -42.71 2.90
CA GLY A 771 4.15 -42.49 1.58
C GLY A 771 2.83 -41.71 1.62
N ALA A 772 2.43 -41.18 2.79
CA ALA A 772 1.25 -40.34 2.90
C ALA A 772 1.58 -38.90 2.46
N PRO A 773 0.74 -38.25 1.63
CA PRO A 773 0.98 -36.88 1.21
C PRO A 773 1.20 -35.90 2.38
N GLN A 774 2.17 -35.00 2.25
CA GLN A 774 2.59 -34.08 3.31
C GLN A 774 2.47 -32.61 2.88
N ASP A 775 2.07 -31.79 3.85
CA ASP A 775 2.20 -30.33 3.86
C ASP A 775 3.44 -29.99 4.70
N ILE A 776 4.43 -29.36 4.06
CA ILE A 776 5.79 -29.20 4.58
C ILE A 776 6.15 -27.72 4.54
N GLU A 777 6.54 -27.17 5.68
CA GLU A 777 7.09 -25.82 5.79
C GLU A 777 8.59 -25.90 6.05
N GLY A 778 9.37 -25.07 5.37
CA GLY A 778 10.81 -25.02 5.57
C GLY A 778 11.43 -23.71 5.14
N VAL A 779 12.74 -23.62 5.37
CA VAL A 779 13.56 -22.46 5.01
C VAL A 779 14.82 -22.91 4.29
N TRP A 780 15.33 -22.00 3.46
CA TRP A 780 16.56 -22.12 2.71
C TRP A 780 17.52 -21.03 3.16
N VAL A 781 18.75 -21.42 3.52
CA VAL A 781 19.82 -20.50 3.94
C VAL A 781 21.16 -21.06 3.45
N ASP A 782 21.90 -20.29 2.65
CA ASP A 782 23.25 -20.63 2.18
C ASP A 782 23.33 -22.05 1.55
N GLY A 783 22.33 -22.41 0.74
CA GLY A 783 22.27 -23.73 0.08
C GLY A 783 21.93 -24.89 1.02
N LYS A 784 21.41 -24.60 2.23
CA LYS A 784 20.97 -25.62 3.19
C LYS A 784 19.48 -25.48 3.45
N ILE A 785 18.82 -26.63 3.52
CA ILE A 785 17.39 -26.70 3.79
C ILE A 785 17.17 -27.05 5.26
N THR A 786 16.25 -26.33 5.89
CA THR A 786 15.75 -26.67 7.23
C THR A 786 14.24 -26.82 7.21
N VAL A 787 13.75 -28.02 7.52
CA VAL A 787 12.32 -28.31 7.62
C VAL A 787 11.84 -27.88 9.00
N VAL A 788 10.95 -26.89 9.04
CA VAL A 788 10.47 -26.30 10.31
C VAL A 788 9.14 -26.90 10.75
N GLN A 789 8.37 -27.50 9.84
CA GLN A 789 7.13 -28.21 10.15
C GLN A 789 6.82 -29.23 9.04
N SER A 790 6.16 -30.33 9.40
CA SER A 790 5.49 -31.20 8.45
C SER A 790 4.25 -31.82 9.08
N ARG A 791 3.21 -32.03 8.29
CA ARG A 791 1.97 -32.70 8.69
C ARG A 791 1.34 -33.39 7.48
N ALA A 792 0.37 -34.27 7.74
CA ALA A 792 -0.42 -34.88 6.68
C ALA A 792 -1.15 -33.80 5.86
N GLN A 793 -1.04 -33.89 4.53
CA GLN A 793 -1.75 -33.02 3.61
C GLN A 793 -3.24 -33.39 3.58
N VAL A 794 -4.11 -32.39 3.70
CA VAL A 794 -5.55 -32.53 3.46
C VAL A 794 -5.79 -32.40 1.95
N LEU A 795 -6.38 -33.44 1.33
CA LEU A 795 -6.66 -33.51 -0.11
C LEU A 795 -8.07 -33.01 -0.46
#